data_AF-A0A956P452-F1
#
_entry.id   AF-A0A956P452-F1
#
_cell.length_a   1.000
_cell.length_b   1.000
_cell.length_c   1.000
_cell.angle_alpha   90.00
_cell.angle_beta   90.00
_cell.angle_gamma   90.00
#
_symmetry.space_group_name_H-M   'P 1'
#
loop_
_entity.id
_entity.type
_entity.pdbx_description
1 polymer ?
#
loop_
_entity_poly.entity_id
_entity_poly.type
_entity_poly.pdbx_seq_one_letter_code
_entity_poly.pdbx_strand_id
1 'polypeptide(L)'
;MGRVRRGATAATIAAVLTAWAGPAWATSAPAPGAKIDPAVLRLVRERMQTPIERGLTTRVRAAASARSAVQKGIQVAPGATVVSGTTAVPVVAVSFSNTASVPYPTSDLQTELFDGPWPTGTMSEYYSEISYGNLDVTGTVYNWVSLPQPDTYYEGGSGCNGLCGSSKVGDLIRTSLDALDPTVDFGQYDNDGPDGVPNSGDDDGYVDFIAFVHPEKGGECGGSNIWSHRWVLGGWGGGWYTTNDERSGGGGGVRVYDYVIQPALSCNSVDMIEIGVFAHEFGHAFGLPDWYDTDGSSNGAGNWALMASGSWGGNGYTPESPAHMSAWGKVRLGWIDPAVVSTSLAGVAVPNAEEYPVALKIPFGEGVSSDEFFLVENRQKIGFDTSLRQAGLLVWHVDDAKTSNTAECVDGPVNGACGSSHYEMALEQADGNFDLEQRRNRGDTGDPFRAGYNDRLSPDTTPWSMDYNATDGAAPILSEISASGSVMTLSVSFDDPPCTDVDGDGYGSPASALCAYASLDCDDADAQVHPGAAERCNYADDDCDLAVDEDFPDLGQACSDGVGACAASGFMLCDGAGDATECTATPGVPTDEVCDDEIDNDCDGVADLDDPDCQPTCTDADGDGYAVEGGECGALDCDDTRALVNPAAAEVCDDGLDNDCSGAADGADPVCAPTCTDADADGYATEGGECGDVDCDDADADVFPGAAERCNGLDDDCDASPAEDEFDGDGDGVMICAGDCDDADAGVYPGAVEMCGNQVDEDCSGVLDDDCELPLCPTADDPGVDCQPWPLVLCGVGPTDGATPWDALLFALPALGVLAWRRRGDPARVRVRSASRRGR
;
A
#
# COMPACT_ATOMS: atom_id res chain seq x y z
N MET A 1 -70.05 44.30 6.29
CA MET A 1 -70.37 45.47 5.44
C MET A 1 -69.05 46.16 5.09
N GLY A 2 -68.82 46.67 3.88
CA GLY A 2 -69.67 46.56 2.71
C GLY A 2 -69.03 46.98 1.38
N ARG A 3 -69.47 46.30 0.33
CA ARG A 3 -69.50 46.66 -1.12
C ARG A 3 -68.16 46.84 -1.85
N VAL A 4 -67.81 46.08 -2.91
CA VAL A 4 -68.53 45.45 -4.06
C VAL A 4 -68.74 46.36 -5.28
N ARG A 5 -67.87 46.17 -6.30
CA ARG A 5 -68.07 46.15 -7.79
C ARG A 5 -66.76 46.58 -8.47
N ARG A 6 -66.30 46.06 -9.62
CA ARG A 6 -66.64 44.95 -10.56
C ARG A 6 -65.36 44.75 -11.44
N GLY A 7 -65.10 43.65 -12.15
CA GLY A 7 -65.84 42.41 -12.32
C GLY A 7 -65.97 41.99 -13.80
N ALA A 8 -65.06 41.16 -14.29
CA ALA A 8 -65.09 40.40 -15.55
C ALA A 8 -64.23 39.12 -15.34
N THR A 9 -64.78 37.91 -15.18
CA THR A 9 -65.39 36.96 -16.14
C THR A 9 -64.38 36.17 -16.98
N ALA A 10 -64.51 34.84 -16.96
CA ALA A 10 -63.55 33.90 -17.54
C ALA A 10 -63.89 33.49 -18.99
N ALA A 11 -62.90 33.64 -19.86
CA ALA A 11 -62.59 32.88 -21.06
C ALA A 11 -61.17 33.35 -21.43
N THR A 12 -60.16 32.52 -21.59
CA THR A 12 -60.18 31.19 -22.21
C THR A 12 -59.23 30.16 -21.56
N ILE A 13 -59.76 29.04 -21.07
CA ILE A 13 -59.13 27.75 -21.39
C ILE A 13 -59.50 27.45 -22.85
N ALA A 14 -58.70 28.01 -23.75
CA ALA A 14 -58.65 27.76 -25.18
C ALA A 14 -57.31 28.34 -25.69
N ALA A 15 -56.21 27.93 -25.06
CA ALA A 15 -54.83 28.21 -25.45
C ALA A 15 -53.90 27.02 -25.16
N VAL A 16 -53.82 25.95 -25.97
CA VAL A 16 -54.42 25.66 -27.30
C VAL A 16 -55.92 25.99 -27.35
N LEU A 17 -56.40 26.90 -28.20
CA LEU A 17 -55.79 27.59 -29.35
C LEU A 17 -54.71 28.66 -29.06
N THR A 18 -55.03 29.84 -28.49
CA THR A 18 -54.20 31.06 -28.63
C THR A 18 -53.72 31.74 -27.33
N ALA A 19 -52.43 31.58 -27.04
CA ALA A 19 -51.39 32.49 -26.52
C ALA A 19 -51.65 33.72 -25.58
N TRP A 20 -50.57 34.09 -24.86
CA TRP A 20 -50.26 35.32 -24.06
C TRP A 20 -50.78 35.46 -22.60
N ALA A 21 -49.83 35.83 -21.70
CA ALA A 21 -49.94 36.50 -20.37
C ALA A 21 -50.47 35.75 -19.10
N GLY A 22 -49.90 36.14 -17.93
CA GLY A 22 -50.36 35.83 -16.54
C GLY A 22 -50.71 37.12 -15.76
N PRO A 23 -50.43 37.30 -14.44
CA PRO A 23 -50.12 36.35 -13.35
C PRO A 23 -50.88 36.65 -12.00
N ALA A 24 -50.50 35.96 -10.89
CA ALA A 24 -50.65 36.32 -9.45
C ALA A 24 -52.06 36.33 -8.76
N TRP A 25 -52.24 35.99 -7.46
CA TRP A 25 -51.37 35.35 -6.43
C TRP A 25 -52.19 34.84 -5.21
N ALA A 26 -51.70 33.77 -4.56
CA ALA A 26 -51.91 33.36 -3.14
C ALA A 26 -53.35 33.08 -2.63
N THR A 27 -53.60 32.39 -1.49
CA THR A 27 -52.75 31.73 -0.47
C THR A 27 -53.17 30.23 -0.35
N SER A 28 -52.70 29.32 0.52
CA SER A 28 -51.70 29.28 1.63
C SER A 28 -51.38 27.80 1.93
N ALA A 29 -50.23 27.50 2.55
CA ALA A 29 -49.84 26.13 2.92
C ALA A 29 -50.57 25.55 4.16
N PRO A 30 -50.75 24.21 4.27
CA PRO A 30 -51.28 23.55 5.46
C PRO A 30 -50.24 23.44 6.60
N ALA A 31 -50.72 23.30 7.84
CA ALA A 31 -49.86 23.30 9.04
C ALA A 31 -49.29 21.91 9.40
N PRO A 32 -48.14 21.83 10.10
CA PRO A 32 -47.53 20.57 10.53
C PRO A 32 -48.42 19.73 11.45
N GLY A 33 -48.31 18.40 11.33
CA GLY A 33 -49.01 17.44 12.21
C GLY A 33 -50.37 16.94 11.71
N ALA A 34 -50.84 17.39 10.55
CA ALA A 34 -51.97 16.76 9.87
C ALA A 34 -51.62 15.31 9.47
N LYS A 35 -52.48 14.34 9.82
CA LYS A 35 -52.26 12.94 9.40
C LYS A 35 -52.46 12.83 7.88
N ILE A 36 -51.46 12.29 7.20
CA ILE A 36 -51.50 12.03 5.75
C ILE A 36 -52.62 11.03 5.45
N ASP A 37 -53.37 11.29 4.37
CA ASP A 37 -54.48 10.45 3.93
C ASP A 37 -53.99 9.03 3.59
N PRO A 38 -54.68 7.95 3.99
CA PRO A 38 -54.32 6.58 3.63
C PRO A 38 -54.16 6.34 2.12
N ALA A 39 -54.87 7.07 1.25
CA ALA A 39 -54.69 7.01 -0.20
C ALA A 39 -53.36 7.63 -0.65
N VAL A 40 -52.91 8.70 0.02
CA VAL A 40 -51.58 9.29 -0.21
C VAL A 40 -50.48 8.39 0.34
N LEU A 41 -50.68 7.75 1.50
CA LEU A 41 -49.75 6.71 1.99
C LEU A 41 -49.70 5.47 1.09
N ARG A 42 -50.79 5.15 0.37
CA ARG A 42 -50.77 4.12 -0.67
C ARG A 42 -49.98 4.58 -1.90
N LEU A 43 -50.22 5.80 -2.40
CA LEU A 43 -49.43 6.40 -3.49
C LEU A 43 -47.94 6.56 -3.15
N VAL A 44 -47.59 6.79 -1.88
CA VAL A 44 -46.19 6.83 -1.42
C VAL A 44 -45.59 5.43 -1.39
N ARG A 45 -46.31 4.38 -0.96
CA ARG A 45 -45.83 3.00 -1.08
C ARG A 45 -45.73 2.51 -2.52
N GLU A 46 -46.69 2.89 -3.37
CA GLU A 46 -46.68 2.67 -4.82
C GLU A 46 -45.61 3.53 -5.54
N ARG A 47 -44.94 4.45 -4.84
CA ARG A 47 -43.76 5.23 -5.29
C ARG A 47 -42.47 4.95 -4.51
N MET A 48 -42.47 4.02 -3.55
CA MET A 48 -41.27 3.57 -2.84
C MET A 48 -40.79 2.19 -3.35
N GLN A 49 -41.29 1.78 -4.52
CA GLN A 49 -40.68 0.77 -5.38
C GLN A 49 -40.29 1.44 -6.69
N THR A 50 -39.26 2.29 -6.64
CA THR A 50 -38.59 2.82 -7.82
C THR A 50 -37.42 1.89 -8.18
N PRO A 51 -37.46 1.20 -9.34
CA PRO A 51 -36.25 1.03 -10.12
C PRO A 51 -35.62 2.41 -10.39
N ILE A 52 -34.31 2.46 -10.62
CA ILE A 52 -33.65 3.71 -11.03
C ILE A 52 -34.03 3.98 -12.49
N GLU A 53 -35.19 4.59 -12.73
CA GLU A 53 -35.59 5.05 -14.06
C GLU A 53 -34.71 6.25 -14.47
N ARG A 54 -33.55 5.97 -15.09
CA ARG A 54 -32.66 6.93 -15.76
C ARG A 54 -33.40 7.62 -16.93
N GLY A 55 -34.23 8.60 -16.59
CA GLY A 55 -35.21 9.24 -17.50
C GLY A 55 -34.62 10.27 -18.47
N LEU A 56 -33.67 9.87 -19.34
CA LEU A 56 -32.97 10.71 -20.34
C LEU A 56 -33.88 11.77 -21.00
N THR A 57 -35.03 11.34 -21.54
CA THR A 57 -35.96 12.21 -22.30
C THR A 57 -36.57 13.36 -21.49
N THR A 58 -36.51 13.32 -20.15
CA THR A 58 -36.89 14.43 -19.27
C THR A 58 -35.70 15.33 -18.93
N ARG A 59 -34.51 14.73 -18.68
CA ARG A 59 -33.25 15.44 -18.43
C ARG A 59 -32.86 16.34 -19.59
N VAL A 60 -32.84 15.83 -20.83
CA VAL A 60 -32.50 16.60 -22.05
C VAL A 60 -33.37 17.86 -22.20
N ARG A 61 -34.66 17.78 -21.85
CA ARG A 61 -35.58 18.93 -21.90
C ARG A 61 -35.37 19.93 -20.76
N ALA A 62 -34.92 19.48 -19.60
CA ALA A 62 -34.51 20.36 -18.50
C ALA A 62 -33.22 21.12 -18.86
N ALA A 63 -32.19 20.40 -19.33
CA ALA A 63 -30.92 20.98 -19.77
C ALA A 63 -31.13 22.05 -20.87
N ALA A 64 -31.91 21.75 -21.92
CA ALA A 64 -32.23 22.71 -22.97
C ALA A 64 -32.98 23.97 -22.45
N SER A 65 -33.79 23.82 -21.40
CA SER A 65 -34.50 24.94 -20.75
C SER A 65 -33.56 25.78 -19.87
N ALA A 66 -32.59 25.14 -19.21
CA ALA A 66 -31.59 25.79 -18.36
C ALA A 66 -30.50 26.53 -19.17
N ARG A 67 -30.06 26.00 -20.31
CA ARG A 67 -29.16 26.70 -21.26
C ARG A 67 -29.71 28.10 -21.61
N SER A 68 -31.02 28.20 -21.85
CA SER A 68 -31.71 29.48 -22.12
C SER A 68 -31.84 30.41 -20.90
N ALA A 69 -31.57 29.96 -19.67
CA ALA A 69 -31.48 30.82 -18.49
C ALA A 69 -30.08 31.44 -18.35
N VAL A 70 -29.02 30.65 -18.52
CA VAL A 70 -27.61 31.08 -18.40
C VAL A 70 -27.20 32.00 -19.56
N GLN A 71 -27.62 31.69 -20.80
CA GLN A 71 -27.39 32.52 -22.01
C GLN A 71 -27.97 33.95 -21.95
N LYS A 72 -28.63 34.36 -20.87
CA LYS A 72 -29.12 35.74 -20.68
C LYS A 72 -28.08 36.68 -20.04
N GLY A 73 -26.89 36.19 -19.67
CA GLY A 73 -25.85 36.99 -19.03
C GLY A 73 -24.44 36.93 -19.64
N ILE A 74 -24.09 35.89 -20.41
CA ILE A 74 -22.70 35.62 -20.82
C ILE A 74 -22.57 35.55 -22.35
N GLN A 75 -21.40 35.93 -22.89
CA GLN A 75 -21.08 35.73 -24.32
C GLN A 75 -20.65 34.28 -24.57
N VAL A 76 -20.98 33.77 -25.76
CA VAL A 76 -20.79 32.37 -26.16
C VAL A 76 -20.04 32.38 -27.49
N ALA A 77 -18.97 31.60 -27.62
CA ALA A 77 -18.00 31.69 -28.71
C ALA A 77 -17.99 30.41 -29.57
N PRO A 78 -18.48 30.45 -30.82
CA PRO A 78 -18.68 29.23 -31.61
C PRO A 78 -17.37 28.72 -32.25
N GLY A 79 -17.03 27.44 -32.09
CA GLY A 79 -15.82 26.92 -32.77
C GLY A 79 -15.35 25.47 -32.56
N ALA A 80 -16.21 24.47 -32.34
CA ALA A 80 -15.79 23.05 -32.33
C ALA A 80 -16.72 22.16 -33.17
N THR A 81 -16.18 21.10 -33.78
CA THR A 81 -16.99 19.99 -34.31
C THR A 81 -17.49 19.18 -33.12
N VAL A 82 -18.80 18.99 -33.00
CA VAL A 82 -19.39 18.34 -31.83
C VAL A 82 -19.49 16.84 -32.05
N VAL A 83 -18.72 16.06 -31.28
CA VAL A 83 -18.83 14.59 -31.27
C VAL A 83 -20.24 14.23 -30.81
N SER A 84 -21.04 13.66 -31.72
CA SER A 84 -22.48 13.47 -31.49
C SER A 84 -23.09 12.44 -32.43
N GLY A 85 -24.35 12.07 -32.16
CA GLY A 85 -25.07 11.04 -32.92
C GLY A 85 -24.99 9.68 -32.24
N THR A 86 -24.89 8.63 -33.05
CA THR A 86 -24.71 7.25 -32.57
C THR A 86 -23.45 6.69 -33.19
N THR A 87 -22.55 6.17 -32.35
CA THR A 87 -21.36 5.42 -32.78
C THR A 87 -21.59 3.95 -32.51
N ALA A 88 -21.35 3.10 -33.50
CA ALA A 88 -21.35 1.65 -33.36
C ALA A 88 -19.90 1.15 -33.26
N VAL A 89 -19.61 0.31 -32.26
CA VAL A 89 -18.24 -0.17 -31.97
C VAL A 89 -18.15 -1.70 -32.06
N PRO A 90 -17.22 -2.26 -32.86
CA PRO A 90 -16.85 -3.67 -32.78
C PRO A 90 -15.91 -3.90 -31.60
N VAL A 91 -16.27 -4.84 -30.71
CA VAL A 91 -15.42 -5.27 -29.59
C VAL A 91 -14.96 -6.70 -29.83
N VAL A 92 -13.66 -6.91 -29.95
CA VAL A 92 -13.04 -8.19 -30.33
C VAL A 92 -12.34 -8.81 -29.12
N ALA A 93 -13.00 -9.77 -28.48
CA ALA A 93 -12.38 -10.55 -27.42
C ALA A 93 -11.41 -11.58 -28.00
N VAL A 94 -10.21 -11.72 -27.42
CA VAL A 94 -9.15 -12.61 -27.89
C VAL A 94 -8.60 -13.50 -26.77
N SER A 95 -8.26 -14.75 -27.05
CA SER A 95 -7.66 -15.67 -26.09
C SER A 95 -6.33 -16.23 -26.60
N PHE A 96 -5.28 -16.20 -25.78
CA PHE A 96 -3.96 -16.71 -26.14
C PHE A 96 -3.92 -18.23 -26.20
N SER A 97 -2.90 -18.81 -26.85
CA SER A 97 -2.76 -20.27 -26.96
C SER A 97 -2.50 -20.98 -25.64
N ASN A 98 -2.18 -20.23 -24.56
CA ASN A 98 -2.01 -20.72 -23.19
C ASN A 98 -3.15 -20.31 -22.24
N THR A 99 -4.16 -19.57 -22.72
CA THR A 99 -5.36 -19.23 -21.93
C THR A 99 -6.14 -20.51 -21.63
N ALA A 100 -6.09 -20.98 -20.38
CA ALA A 100 -6.64 -22.28 -19.98
C ALA A 100 -8.18 -22.39 -20.15
N SER A 101 -8.87 -21.28 -19.97
CA SER A 101 -10.30 -21.08 -20.24
C SER A 101 -10.56 -19.59 -20.41
N VAL A 102 -11.51 -19.22 -21.28
CA VAL A 102 -11.95 -17.83 -21.39
C VAL A 102 -12.60 -17.36 -20.08
N PRO A 103 -12.36 -16.12 -19.61
CA PRO A 103 -12.88 -15.60 -18.33
C PRO A 103 -14.40 -15.74 -18.14
N TYR A 104 -15.18 -15.31 -19.13
CA TYR A 104 -16.65 -15.23 -19.09
C TYR A 104 -17.22 -15.29 -20.52
N PRO A 105 -18.50 -15.60 -20.72
CA PRO A 105 -19.13 -15.47 -22.04
C PRO A 105 -19.25 -13.99 -22.43
N THR A 106 -19.01 -13.67 -23.70
CA THR A 106 -19.02 -12.28 -24.20
C THR A 106 -20.40 -11.60 -24.17
N SER A 107 -21.46 -12.35 -23.87
CA SER A 107 -22.79 -11.82 -23.51
C SER A 107 -22.76 -10.88 -22.32
N ASP A 108 -21.86 -11.13 -21.37
CA ASP A 108 -21.86 -10.45 -20.09
C ASP A 108 -21.25 -9.05 -20.29
N LEU A 109 -20.13 -8.98 -21.02
CA LEU A 109 -19.54 -7.73 -21.51
C LEU A 109 -20.45 -6.98 -22.51
N GLN A 110 -21.21 -7.67 -23.38
CA GLN A 110 -22.23 -7.01 -24.22
C GLN A 110 -23.31 -6.33 -23.35
N THR A 111 -23.71 -6.98 -22.25
CA THR A 111 -24.72 -6.44 -21.33
C THR A 111 -24.19 -5.25 -20.53
N GLU A 112 -22.93 -5.31 -20.11
CA GLU A 112 -22.25 -4.22 -19.42
C GLU A 112 -21.95 -3.01 -20.31
N LEU A 113 -21.39 -3.21 -21.51
CA LEU A 113 -21.03 -2.08 -22.36
C LEU A 113 -22.27 -1.44 -23.00
N PHE A 114 -23.17 -2.23 -23.59
CA PHE A 114 -24.15 -1.70 -24.56
C PHE A 114 -25.62 -2.01 -24.24
N ASP A 115 -25.99 -3.26 -23.98
CA ASP A 115 -27.41 -3.66 -23.96
C ASP A 115 -28.13 -3.26 -22.66
N GLY A 116 -27.48 -3.48 -21.52
CA GLY A 116 -28.03 -3.24 -20.18
C GLY A 116 -29.28 -4.08 -19.81
N PRO A 117 -29.87 -3.82 -18.63
CA PRO A 117 -29.33 -2.97 -17.55
C PRO A 117 -28.24 -3.69 -16.76
N TRP A 118 -27.09 -3.04 -16.56
CA TRP A 118 -26.03 -3.49 -15.67
C TRP A 118 -26.25 -2.92 -14.24
N PRO A 119 -25.80 -3.59 -13.16
CA PRO A 119 -26.12 -3.17 -11.78
C PRO A 119 -25.57 -1.79 -11.38
N THR A 120 -24.42 -1.43 -11.95
CA THR A 120 -23.65 -0.21 -11.70
C THR A 120 -23.96 0.85 -12.78
N GLY A 121 -24.13 0.39 -14.01
CA GLY A 121 -24.58 1.14 -15.18
C GLY A 121 -23.81 0.70 -16.41
N THR A 122 -24.33 0.97 -17.61
CA THR A 122 -23.60 0.62 -18.83
C THR A 122 -22.68 1.73 -19.32
N MET A 123 -21.73 1.35 -20.17
CA MET A 123 -20.89 2.31 -20.88
C MET A 123 -21.70 3.25 -21.79
N SER A 124 -22.73 2.74 -22.46
CA SER A 124 -23.69 3.56 -23.21
C SER A 124 -24.38 4.60 -22.33
N GLU A 125 -24.76 4.24 -21.10
CA GLU A 125 -25.36 5.17 -20.14
C GLU A 125 -24.35 6.20 -19.62
N TYR A 126 -23.07 5.82 -19.43
CA TYR A 126 -21.99 6.73 -19.08
C TYR A 126 -21.79 7.82 -20.14
N TYR A 127 -21.59 7.43 -21.40
CA TYR A 127 -21.38 8.38 -22.49
C TYR A 127 -22.60 9.26 -22.78
N SER A 128 -23.82 8.72 -22.65
CA SER A 128 -25.05 9.52 -22.79
C SER A 128 -25.26 10.48 -21.60
N GLU A 129 -24.74 10.17 -20.39
CA GLU A 129 -24.75 11.10 -19.25
C GLU A 129 -23.69 12.21 -19.43
N ILE A 130 -22.41 11.88 -19.66
CA ILE A 130 -21.32 12.89 -19.74
C ILE A 130 -21.38 13.77 -21.00
N SER A 131 -22.01 13.31 -22.08
CA SER A 131 -22.27 14.10 -23.29
C SER A 131 -23.59 14.87 -23.25
N TYR A 132 -24.36 14.79 -22.15
CA TYR A 132 -25.69 15.38 -21.99
C TYR A 132 -26.72 14.91 -23.03
N GLY A 133 -26.55 13.68 -23.56
CA GLY A 133 -27.35 13.10 -24.65
C GLY A 133 -27.00 13.65 -26.03
N ASN A 134 -25.75 14.10 -26.25
CA ASN A 134 -25.25 14.41 -27.59
C ASN A 134 -24.75 13.15 -28.31
N LEU A 135 -24.11 12.23 -27.59
CA LEU A 135 -23.54 10.97 -28.09
C LEU A 135 -24.17 9.77 -27.37
N ASP A 136 -24.71 8.84 -28.16
CA ASP A 136 -25.11 7.50 -27.69
C ASP A 136 -24.13 6.46 -28.26
N VAL A 137 -23.34 5.83 -27.39
CA VAL A 137 -22.41 4.75 -27.78
C VAL A 137 -23.16 3.41 -27.85
N THR A 138 -22.88 2.59 -28.86
CA THR A 138 -23.44 1.24 -29.06
C THR A 138 -22.38 0.29 -29.62
N GLY A 139 -22.62 -1.02 -29.65
CA GLY A 139 -21.64 -1.94 -30.21
C GLY A 139 -22.02 -3.42 -30.19
N THR A 140 -21.12 -4.24 -30.73
CA THR A 140 -21.22 -5.71 -30.76
C THR A 140 -19.93 -6.33 -30.21
N VAL A 141 -20.04 -7.12 -29.14
CA VAL A 141 -18.96 -7.94 -28.60
C VAL A 141 -18.93 -9.31 -29.28
N TYR A 142 -17.92 -9.54 -30.11
CA TYR A 142 -17.73 -10.80 -30.82
C TYR A 142 -17.19 -11.91 -29.90
N ASN A 143 -17.51 -13.16 -30.23
CA ASN A 143 -17.02 -14.33 -29.50
C ASN A 143 -15.49 -14.38 -29.48
N TRP A 144 -14.93 -14.86 -28.37
CA TRP A 144 -13.49 -15.06 -28.15
C TRP A 144 -12.77 -15.70 -29.35
N VAL A 145 -11.84 -14.95 -29.95
CA VAL A 145 -10.98 -15.41 -31.04
C VAL A 145 -9.71 -16.06 -30.48
N SER A 146 -9.51 -17.35 -30.76
CA SER A 146 -8.32 -18.07 -30.30
C SER A 146 -7.09 -17.71 -31.15
N LEU A 147 -6.12 -17.08 -30.51
CA LEU A 147 -4.83 -16.72 -31.08
C LEU A 147 -3.85 -17.91 -31.08
N PRO A 148 -2.90 -17.99 -32.04
CA PRO A 148 -1.99 -19.12 -32.21
C PRO A 148 -0.73 -19.08 -31.33
N GLN A 149 -0.47 -17.99 -30.61
CA GLN A 149 0.71 -17.80 -29.76
C GLN A 149 0.31 -17.50 -28.30
N PRO A 150 1.22 -17.66 -27.33
CA PRO A 150 0.96 -17.34 -25.93
C PRO A 150 1.05 -15.83 -25.64
N ASP A 151 0.48 -15.42 -24.50
CA ASP A 151 0.63 -14.12 -23.83
C ASP A 151 1.94 -13.36 -24.13
N THR A 152 3.04 -13.94 -23.67
CA THR A 152 4.42 -13.46 -23.66
C THR A 152 5.00 -13.15 -25.05
N TYR A 153 4.45 -13.75 -26.12
CA TYR A 153 4.80 -13.38 -27.50
C TYR A 153 4.19 -12.02 -27.88
N TYR A 154 2.94 -11.77 -27.46
CA TYR A 154 2.22 -10.53 -27.73
C TYR A 154 2.69 -9.39 -26.81
N GLU A 155 2.89 -9.67 -25.53
CA GLU A 155 3.44 -8.71 -24.54
C GLU A 155 4.81 -8.16 -24.94
N GLY A 156 5.67 -8.99 -25.56
CA GLY A 156 7.04 -8.64 -25.92
C GLY A 156 8.09 -8.88 -24.83
N GLY A 157 7.68 -9.41 -23.67
CA GLY A 157 8.53 -9.76 -22.54
C GLY A 157 8.33 -8.87 -21.30
N SER A 158 9.05 -9.20 -20.22
CA SER A 158 8.98 -8.49 -18.94
C SER A 158 9.29 -7.00 -19.09
N GLY A 159 8.42 -6.13 -18.55
CA GLY A 159 8.54 -4.67 -18.66
C GLY A 159 8.28 -4.09 -20.06
N CYS A 160 7.78 -4.90 -21.00
CA CYS A 160 7.37 -4.41 -22.33
C CYS A 160 5.88 -4.09 -22.39
N ASN A 161 5.05 -4.87 -21.67
CA ASN A 161 3.61 -4.66 -21.46
C ASN A 161 2.79 -4.35 -22.72
N GLY A 162 3.19 -4.88 -23.88
CA GLY A 162 2.53 -4.59 -25.16
C GLY A 162 2.88 -3.24 -25.80
N LEU A 163 3.67 -2.38 -25.13
CA LEU A 163 4.00 -1.01 -25.56
C LEU A 163 5.36 -0.90 -26.27
N CYS A 164 6.30 -1.80 -25.98
CA CYS A 164 7.68 -1.69 -26.48
C CYS A 164 7.93 -2.44 -27.81
N GLY A 165 8.99 -2.08 -28.54
CA GLY A 165 9.26 -2.59 -29.90
C GLY A 165 9.51 -4.10 -30.07
N SER A 166 9.65 -4.89 -28.99
CA SER A 166 9.64 -6.36 -29.06
C SER A 166 8.22 -6.95 -29.07
N SER A 167 7.20 -6.21 -28.63
CA SER A 167 5.79 -6.61 -28.61
C SER A 167 5.25 -7.01 -29.99
N LYS A 168 4.23 -7.87 -30.00
CA LYS A 168 3.52 -8.36 -31.19
C LYS A 168 2.02 -8.05 -31.13
N VAL A 169 1.58 -7.02 -30.40
CA VAL A 169 0.16 -6.57 -30.41
C VAL A 169 -0.32 -6.26 -31.84
N GLY A 170 0.54 -5.74 -32.71
CA GLY A 170 0.24 -5.60 -34.14
C GLY A 170 -0.05 -6.91 -34.90
N ASP A 171 0.42 -8.06 -34.41
CA ASP A 171 0.12 -9.38 -34.96
C ASP A 171 -1.12 -10.00 -34.28
N LEU A 172 -1.36 -9.70 -33.00
CA LEU A 172 -2.61 -10.03 -32.27
C LEU A 172 -3.84 -9.49 -33.01
N ILE A 173 -3.80 -8.21 -33.35
CA ILE A 173 -4.91 -7.51 -34.00
C ILE A 173 -5.13 -8.06 -35.41
N ARG A 174 -4.07 -8.19 -36.21
CA ARG A 174 -4.19 -8.71 -37.59
C ARG A 174 -4.68 -10.15 -37.62
N THR A 175 -4.21 -11.01 -36.71
CA THR A 175 -4.66 -12.41 -36.60
C THR A 175 -6.12 -12.53 -36.16
N SER A 176 -6.60 -11.63 -35.29
CA SER A 176 -8.00 -11.65 -34.84
C SER A 176 -8.96 -11.04 -35.86
N LEU A 177 -8.54 -10.01 -36.60
CA LEU A 177 -9.25 -9.50 -37.77
C LEU A 177 -9.36 -10.55 -38.88
N ASP A 178 -8.26 -11.24 -39.24
CA ASP A 178 -8.24 -12.34 -40.23
C ASP A 178 -9.22 -13.48 -39.90
N ALA A 179 -9.58 -13.66 -38.62
CA ALA A 179 -10.54 -14.66 -38.17
C ALA A 179 -12.01 -14.20 -38.23
N LEU A 180 -12.26 -12.89 -38.15
CA LEU A 180 -13.60 -12.29 -38.12
C LEU A 180 -14.05 -11.80 -39.50
N ASP A 181 -13.14 -11.20 -40.27
CA ASP A 181 -13.34 -10.65 -41.62
C ASP A 181 -14.20 -11.52 -42.55
N PRO A 182 -14.05 -12.87 -42.63
CA PRO A 182 -14.92 -13.70 -43.48
C PRO A 182 -16.40 -13.79 -43.05
N THR A 183 -16.79 -13.14 -41.95
CA THR A 183 -18.11 -13.24 -41.31
C THR A 183 -18.66 -11.94 -40.71
N VAL A 184 -17.81 -10.94 -40.48
CA VAL A 184 -18.15 -9.63 -39.91
C VAL A 184 -18.03 -8.58 -41.01
N ASP A 185 -19.16 -7.95 -41.33
CA ASP A 185 -19.20 -6.76 -42.19
C ASP A 185 -18.62 -5.58 -41.41
N PHE A 186 -17.39 -5.17 -41.70
CA PHE A 186 -16.77 -4.02 -41.01
C PHE A 186 -17.25 -2.67 -41.57
N GLY A 187 -17.96 -2.65 -42.70
CA GLY A 187 -18.57 -1.42 -43.26
C GLY A 187 -19.75 -0.89 -42.43
N GLN A 188 -20.24 -1.64 -41.43
CA GLN A 188 -21.20 -1.12 -40.44
C GLN A 188 -20.54 -0.33 -39.29
N TYR A 189 -19.20 -0.26 -39.27
CA TYR A 189 -18.40 0.47 -38.29
C TYR A 189 -17.52 1.55 -38.93
N ASP A 190 -17.76 1.82 -40.22
CA ASP A 190 -17.31 2.95 -41.05
C ASP A 190 -18.44 3.99 -40.95
N ASN A 191 -18.56 4.62 -39.77
CA ASN A 191 -19.66 5.49 -39.36
C ASN A 191 -19.45 6.94 -39.77
N ASP A 192 -18.21 7.46 -39.78
CA ASP A 192 -17.93 8.87 -40.02
C ASP A 192 -17.16 9.15 -41.33
N GLY A 193 -17.42 10.33 -41.89
CA GLY A 193 -16.84 10.79 -43.14
C GLY A 193 -15.93 12.01 -42.95
N PRO A 194 -15.52 12.67 -44.04
CA PRO A 194 -14.71 13.89 -44.00
C PRO A 194 -15.28 15.08 -43.22
N ASP A 195 -16.50 15.01 -42.67
CA ASP A 195 -17.06 15.99 -41.73
C ASP A 195 -16.86 15.66 -40.24
N GLY A 196 -16.44 14.43 -39.91
CA GLY A 196 -16.19 13.95 -38.54
C GLY A 196 -17.45 13.72 -37.70
N VAL A 197 -18.60 13.41 -38.33
CA VAL A 197 -19.88 13.21 -37.64
C VAL A 197 -20.34 11.74 -37.75
N PRO A 198 -20.41 11.00 -36.63
CA PRO A 198 -20.92 9.62 -36.61
C PRO A 198 -22.30 9.45 -37.25
N ASN A 199 -22.36 8.54 -38.22
CA ASN A 199 -23.51 8.22 -39.07
C ASN A 199 -24.01 9.41 -39.94
N SER A 200 -23.09 10.24 -40.45
CA SER A 200 -23.34 11.30 -41.44
C SER A 200 -23.81 10.78 -42.80
N GLY A 201 -23.23 9.65 -43.26
CA GLY A 201 -23.42 9.10 -44.60
C GLY A 201 -22.46 9.65 -45.68
N ASP A 202 -21.30 10.18 -45.28
CA ASP A 202 -20.18 10.51 -46.19
C ASP A 202 -18.86 9.74 -45.89
N ASP A 203 -19.00 8.65 -45.12
CA ASP A 203 -18.10 7.54 -44.78
C ASP A 203 -16.73 7.51 -45.51
N ASP A 204 -15.63 7.64 -44.77
CA ASP A 204 -14.26 7.79 -45.28
C ASP A 204 -13.59 6.45 -45.72
N GLY A 205 -14.16 5.33 -45.29
CA GLY A 205 -13.72 3.98 -45.60
C GLY A 205 -12.82 3.36 -44.53
N TYR A 206 -12.79 3.89 -43.33
CA TYR A 206 -12.06 3.33 -42.19
C TYR A 206 -13.07 3.00 -41.09
N VAL A 207 -12.82 1.92 -40.36
CA VAL A 207 -13.48 1.69 -39.08
C VAL A 207 -12.99 2.79 -38.14
N ASP A 208 -13.86 3.77 -37.82
CA ASP A 208 -13.50 4.93 -36.99
C ASP A 208 -12.99 4.49 -35.62
N PHE A 209 -13.55 3.41 -35.07
CA PHE A 209 -13.08 2.88 -33.81
C PHE A 209 -13.31 1.37 -33.64
N ILE A 210 -12.35 0.69 -32.99
CA ILE A 210 -12.40 -0.75 -32.67
C ILE A 210 -11.67 -1.03 -31.35
N ALA A 211 -12.21 -1.94 -30.54
CA ALA A 211 -11.70 -2.26 -29.22
C ALA A 211 -11.34 -3.75 -29.09
N PHE A 212 -10.16 -4.07 -28.55
CA PHE A 212 -9.67 -5.44 -28.38
C PHE A 212 -9.60 -5.83 -26.89
N VAL A 213 -10.15 -6.99 -26.53
CA VAL A 213 -10.21 -7.44 -25.12
C VAL A 213 -9.33 -8.68 -24.92
N HIS A 214 -8.23 -8.54 -24.19
CA HIS A 214 -7.31 -9.66 -23.90
C HIS A 214 -7.72 -10.40 -22.60
N PRO A 215 -7.42 -11.70 -22.45
CA PRO A 215 -8.16 -12.62 -21.57
C PRO A 215 -7.75 -12.56 -20.08
N GLU A 216 -7.10 -11.49 -19.66
CA GLU A 216 -6.34 -11.36 -18.41
C GLU A 216 -6.63 -10.01 -17.74
N LYS A 217 -5.95 -9.71 -16.62
CA LYS A 217 -5.87 -8.34 -16.09
C LYS A 217 -4.82 -7.54 -16.87
N GLY A 218 -4.93 -6.21 -16.87
CA GLY A 218 -4.02 -5.36 -17.65
C GLY A 218 -2.70 -5.07 -16.92
N GLY A 219 -1.75 -4.52 -17.68
CA GLY A 219 -0.44 -4.11 -17.21
C GLY A 219 -0.49 -3.02 -16.15
N GLU A 220 -1.49 -2.13 -16.21
CA GLU A 220 -1.74 -1.06 -15.24
C GLU A 220 -2.06 -1.59 -13.83
N CYS A 221 -2.60 -2.80 -13.73
CA CYS A 221 -2.75 -3.54 -12.48
C CYS A 221 -1.46 -4.23 -11.99
N GLY A 222 -0.30 -3.98 -12.61
CA GLY A 222 1.01 -4.54 -12.30
C GLY A 222 1.24 -5.97 -12.81
N GLY A 223 2.18 -6.14 -13.74
CA GLY A 223 2.56 -7.43 -14.35
C GLY A 223 3.42 -7.24 -15.59
N SER A 224 3.58 -8.28 -16.43
CA SER A 224 4.06 -8.14 -17.82
C SER A 224 2.93 -8.04 -18.85
N ASN A 225 1.69 -8.27 -18.41
CA ASN A 225 0.47 -8.26 -19.21
C ASN A 225 0.32 -6.96 -20.00
N ILE A 226 -0.42 -7.03 -21.11
CA ILE A 226 -0.69 -5.88 -21.98
C ILE A 226 -1.29 -4.74 -21.13
N TRP A 227 -0.63 -3.58 -21.15
CA TRP A 227 -1.14 -2.35 -20.54
C TRP A 227 -2.25 -1.79 -21.42
N SER A 228 -3.33 -1.29 -20.81
CA SER A 228 -4.47 -0.72 -21.55
C SER A 228 -4.02 0.49 -22.39
N HIS A 229 -4.26 0.48 -23.71
CA HIS A 229 -3.81 1.58 -24.58
C HIS A 229 -4.54 1.70 -25.91
N ARG A 230 -4.62 2.94 -26.41
CA ARG A 230 -4.80 3.27 -27.83
C ARG A 230 -3.48 3.23 -28.60
N TRP A 231 -3.49 2.72 -29.83
CA TRP A 231 -2.38 2.92 -30.78
C TRP A 231 -2.83 2.74 -32.23
N VAL A 232 -1.91 2.94 -33.18
CA VAL A 232 -2.15 2.75 -34.62
C VAL A 232 -1.39 1.57 -35.20
N LEU A 233 -2.06 0.77 -36.02
CA LEU A 233 -1.49 -0.41 -36.70
C LEU A 233 -0.24 -0.10 -37.53
N GLY A 234 -0.11 1.14 -38.01
CA GLY A 234 1.05 1.68 -38.71
C GLY A 234 2.35 1.66 -37.89
N GLY A 235 2.27 1.83 -36.57
CA GLY A 235 3.43 1.81 -35.67
C GLY A 235 4.09 0.42 -35.59
N TRP A 236 3.34 -0.64 -35.85
CA TRP A 236 3.81 -2.03 -35.82
C TRP A 236 4.55 -2.47 -37.11
N GLY A 237 4.94 -1.54 -37.99
CA GLY A 237 5.76 -1.82 -39.18
C GLY A 237 5.03 -2.43 -40.39
N GLY A 238 3.73 -2.74 -40.24
CA GLY A 238 2.80 -2.94 -41.34
C GLY A 238 1.83 -1.76 -41.43
N GLY A 239 1.19 -1.55 -42.59
CA GLY A 239 0.15 -0.51 -42.72
C GLY A 239 -1.16 -0.86 -42.00
N TRP A 240 -2.20 -0.11 -42.31
CA TRP A 240 -3.60 -0.47 -41.99
C TRP A 240 -3.92 -1.93 -42.38
N TYR A 241 -4.87 -2.54 -41.68
CA TYR A 241 -5.55 -3.73 -42.16
C TYR A 241 -6.49 -3.36 -43.33
N THR A 242 -6.91 -4.30 -44.15
CA THR A 242 -7.92 -4.06 -45.19
C THR A 242 -8.84 -5.26 -45.28
N THR A 243 -10.12 -5.03 -45.00
CA THR A 243 -11.15 -6.08 -44.93
C THR A 243 -11.59 -6.50 -46.33
N ASN A 244 -12.46 -7.52 -46.43
CA ASN A 244 -13.09 -7.92 -47.68
C ASN A 244 -14.36 -7.11 -48.03
N ASP A 245 -14.84 -6.25 -47.11
CA ASP A 245 -16.03 -5.41 -47.28
C ASP A 245 -15.71 -4.18 -48.13
N GLU A 246 -16.47 -3.93 -49.20
CA GLU A 246 -16.25 -2.79 -50.10
C GLU A 246 -16.73 -1.47 -49.46
N ARG A 247 -15.85 -0.47 -49.40
CA ARG A 247 -16.14 0.88 -48.87
C ARG A 247 -17.36 1.56 -49.50
N SER A 248 -17.92 2.49 -48.75
CA SER A 248 -18.71 3.59 -49.31
C SER A 248 -17.93 4.32 -50.44
N GLY A 249 -18.65 4.79 -51.46
CA GLY A 249 -18.08 5.36 -52.69
C GLY A 249 -17.32 4.40 -53.62
N GLY A 250 -16.77 3.29 -53.11
CA GLY A 250 -16.02 2.26 -53.84
C GLY A 250 -14.53 2.58 -54.01
N GLY A 251 -13.67 1.61 -53.70
CA GLY A 251 -12.21 1.78 -53.71
C GLY A 251 -11.39 0.58 -53.23
N GLY A 252 -12.02 -0.58 -53.03
CA GLY A 252 -11.46 -1.72 -52.29
C GLY A 252 -11.94 -1.75 -50.84
N GLY A 253 -11.32 -2.63 -50.04
CA GLY A 253 -11.75 -2.94 -48.68
C GLY A 253 -11.78 -1.76 -47.70
N VAL A 254 -12.70 -1.78 -46.74
CA VAL A 254 -12.68 -0.94 -45.53
C VAL A 254 -11.36 -1.17 -44.77
N ARG A 255 -10.88 -0.17 -44.03
CA ARG A 255 -9.60 -0.24 -43.30
C ARG A 255 -9.82 -0.27 -41.79
N VAL A 256 -8.98 -1.02 -41.10
CA VAL A 256 -8.74 -0.80 -39.67
C VAL A 256 -7.34 -0.19 -39.53
N TYR A 257 -7.20 0.87 -38.74
CA TYR A 257 -5.92 1.56 -38.54
C TYR A 257 -5.68 1.95 -37.09
N ASP A 258 -6.62 2.68 -36.49
CA ASP A 258 -6.63 2.94 -35.06
C ASP A 258 -7.19 1.73 -34.29
N TYR A 259 -6.86 1.62 -33.00
CA TYR A 259 -7.41 0.61 -32.11
C TYR A 259 -7.18 1.00 -30.64
N VAL A 260 -8.02 0.49 -29.74
CA VAL A 260 -7.68 0.34 -28.31
C VAL A 260 -7.60 -1.13 -27.93
N ILE A 261 -6.78 -1.43 -26.92
CA ILE A 261 -6.71 -2.75 -26.29
C ILE A 261 -6.78 -2.60 -24.78
N GLN A 262 -7.61 -3.41 -24.13
CA GLN A 262 -7.84 -3.38 -22.69
C GLN A 262 -8.08 -4.81 -22.15
N PRO A 263 -7.89 -5.06 -20.84
CA PRO A 263 -8.08 -6.36 -20.24
C PRO A 263 -9.54 -6.83 -20.19
N ALA A 264 -9.70 -8.11 -19.86
CA ALA A 264 -10.98 -8.74 -19.56
C ALA A 264 -11.27 -8.78 -18.05
N LEU A 265 -10.23 -8.89 -17.23
CA LEU A 265 -10.31 -9.07 -15.78
C LEU A 265 -9.90 -7.80 -15.04
N SER A 266 -10.53 -7.56 -13.89
CA SER A 266 -10.11 -6.53 -12.95
C SER A 266 -8.72 -6.86 -12.35
N CYS A 267 -8.14 -5.92 -11.61
CA CYS A 267 -6.83 -6.10 -10.99
C CYS A 267 -6.69 -7.30 -10.02
N ASN A 268 -7.80 -7.94 -9.61
CA ASN A 268 -7.79 -9.15 -8.79
C ASN A 268 -7.63 -10.46 -9.59
N SER A 269 -7.61 -10.42 -10.93
CA SER A 269 -7.49 -11.57 -11.83
C SER A 269 -8.59 -12.63 -11.71
N VAL A 270 -9.77 -12.28 -11.18
CA VAL A 270 -10.91 -13.20 -10.99
C VAL A 270 -12.21 -12.61 -11.51
N ASP A 271 -12.55 -11.39 -11.09
CA ASP A 271 -13.77 -10.72 -11.53
C ASP A 271 -13.56 -10.03 -12.89
N MET A 272 -14.64 -9.92 -13.67
CA MET A 272 -14.67 -9.12 -14.90
C MET A 272 -14.24 -7.68 -14.61
N ILE A 273 -13.56 -7.03 -15.55
CA ILE A 273 -13.27 -5.59 -15.43
C ILE A 273 -14.55 -4.77 -15.62
N GLU A 274 -14.73 -3.73 -14.80
CA GLU A 274 -15.87 -2.81 -14.93
C GLU A 274 -15.59 -1.71 -15.98
N ILE A 275 -16.63 -0.97 -16.38
CA ILE A 275 -16.62 0.00 -17.49
C ILE A 275 -15.52 1.10 -17.47
N GLY A 276 -14.87 1.37 -16.34
CA GLY A 276 -13.98 2.54 -16.16
C GLY A 276 -12.77 2.61 -17.10
N VAL A 277 -12.13 1.48 -17.40
CA VAL A 277 -11.02 1.44 -18.38
C VAL A 277 -11.55 1.55 -19.80
N PHE A 278 -12.64 0.86 -20.15
CA PHE A 278 -13.29 1.06 -21.45
C PHE A 278 -13.68 2.53 -21.68
N ALA A 279 -14.21 3.19 -20.65
CA ALA A 279 -14.60 4.60 -20.72
C ALA A 279 -13.40 5.51 -21.01
N HIS A 280 -12.25 5.24 -20.40
CA HIS A 280 -10.98 5.93 -20.65
C HIS A 280 -10.49 5.72 -22.08
N GLU A 281 -10.35 4.47 -22.52
CA GLU A 281 -9.86 4.11 -23.85
C GLU A 281 -10.71 4.72 -25.00
N PHE A 282 -12.05 4.69 -24.85
CA PHE A 282 -12.95 5.32 -25.81
C PHE A 282 -12.81 6.86 -25.82
N GLY A 283 -12.29 7.48 -24.75
CA GLY A 283 -11.96 8.91 -24.74
C GLY A 283 -10.86 9.24 -25.75
N HIS A 284 -9.87 8.36 -25.90
CA HIS A 284 -8.84 8.49 -26.92
C HIS A 284 -9.35 8.25 -28.34
N ALA A 285 -10.42 7.46 -28.52
CA ALA A 285 -11.09 7.28 -29.81
C ALA A 285 -11.57 8.63 -30.38
N PHE A 286 -12.14 9.46 -29.50
CA PHE A 286 -12.58 10.82 -29.82
C PHE A 286 -11.43 11.85 -29.82
N GLY A 287 -10.18 11.40 -29.84
CA GLY A 287 -8.99 12.23 -30.01
C GLY A 287 -8.45 12.89 -28.74
N LEU A 288 -8.93 12.52 -27.54
CA LEU A 288 -8.37 13.06 -26.29
C LEU A 288 -7.02 12.41 -25.92
N PRO A 289 -6.06 13.18 -25.40
CA PRO A 289 -4.82 12.65 -24.82
C PRO A 289 -5.03 12.19 -23.37
N ASP A 290 -3.98 11.59 -22.80
CA ASP A 290 -3.85 11.33 -21.37
C ASP A 290 -3.62 12.63 -20.58
N TRP A 291 -4.31 12.74 -19.44
CA TRP A 291 -4.10 13.82 -18.45
C TRP A 291 -3.66 13.32 -17.07
N TYR A 292 -3.47 12.01 -16.90
CA TYR A 292 -2.44 11.54 -15.98
C TYR A 292 -1.06 11.76 -16.63
N ASP A 293 -0.02 11.79 -15.82
CA ASP A 293 1.36 11.88 -16.31
C ASP A 293 1.85 10.52 -16.82
N THR A 294 2.21 10.47 -18.11
CA THR A 294 2.56 9.24 -18.82
C THR A 294 4.00 8.76 -18.64
N ASP A 295 4.93 9.60 -18.16
CA ASP A 295 6.24 9.10 -17.69
C ASP A 295 6.23 8.82 -16.19
N GLY A 296 5.35 9.51 -15.47
CA GLY A 296 4.89 9.16 -14.14
C GLY A 296 5.86 9.58 -13.06
N SER A 297 6.39 10.80 -13.13
CA SER A 297 6.92 11.51 -11.96
C SER A 297 5.80 12.01 -11.04
N SER A 298 4.62 12.32 -11.59
CA SER A 298 3.45 12.91 -10.91
C SER A 298 2.16 12.08 -11.07
N ASN A 299 0.99 12.61 -10.64
CA ASN A 299 -0.34 12.00 -10.84
C ASN A 299 -1.21 12.73 -11.90
N GLY A 300 -0.79 13.90 -12.41
CA GLY A 300 -1.60 14.73 -13.31
C GLY A 300 -2.96 15.09 -12.73
N ALA A 301 -4.01 15.12 -13.57
CA ALA A 301 -5.38 15.48 -13.17
C ALA A 301 -6.09 14.47 -12.23
N GLY A 302 -5.38 13.47 -11.69
CA GLY A 302 -5.82 12.61 -10.58
C GLY A 302 -7.13 11.87 -10.82
N ASN A 303 -7.90 11.64 -9.75
CA ASN A 303 -9.20 10.96 -9.83
C ASN A 303 -10.35 11.86 -10.32
N TRP A 304 -10.09 13.14 -10.63
CA TRP A 304 -11.12 14.14 -10.95
C TRP A 304 -11.52 14.17 -12.43
N ALA A 305 -10.71 13.59 -13.31
CA ALA A 305 -10.96 13.51 -14.76
C ALA A 305 -10.86 12.06 -15.28
N LEU A 306 -11.78 11.68 -16.16
CA LEU A 306 -11.79 10.37 -16.84
C LEU A 306 -10.44 10.03 -17.50
N MET A 307 -9.85 10.98 -18.24
CA MET A 307 -8.57 10.81 -18.97
C MET A 307 -7.35 10.82 -18.05
N ALA A 308 -7.55 10.83 -16.72
CA ALA A 308 -6.51 10.66 -15.72
C ALA A 308 -6.80 9.37 -14.91
N SER A 309 -6.54 9.37 -13.60
CA SER A 309 -6.91 8.24 -12.73
C SER A 309 -8.41 8.13 -12.45
N GLY A 310 -9.24 9.07 -12.91
CA GLY A 310 -10.71 9.05 -12.73
C GLY A 310 -11.42 7.87 -13.40
N SER A 311 -10.74 7.16 -14.29
CA SER A 311 -11.12 5.83 -14.79
C SER A 311 -11.33 4.79 -13.67
N TRP A 312 -10.65 4.95 -12.53
CA TRP A 312 -10.83 4.14 -11.31
C TRP A 312 -11.90 4.70 -10.35
N GLY A 313 -12.75 5.61 -10.86
CA GLY A 313 -13.76 6.31 -10.08
C GLY A 313 -13.19 7.48 -9.27
N GLY A 314 -14.08 8.38 -8.85
CA GLY A 314 -13.75 9.60 -8.11
C GLY A 314 -13.12 9.40 -6.73
N ASN A 315 -12.94 8.14 -6.30
CA ASN A 315 -12.25 7.72 -5.08
C ASN A 315 -11.00 6.84 -5.35
N GLY A 316 -10.71 6.50 -6.60
CA GLY A 316 -9.62 5.60 -7.01
C GLY A 316 -9.85 4.11 -6.76
N TYR A 317 -11.06 3.70 -6.36
CA TYR A 317 -11.42 2.33 -5.99
C TYR A 317 -12.79 1.86 -6.53
N THR A 318 -13.40 2.62 -7.46
CA THR A 318 -14.73 2.29 -8.03
C THR A 318 -14.76 2.46 -9.55
N PRO A 319 -14.06 1.60 -10.32
CA PRO A 319 -14.06 1.62 -11.79
C PRO A 319 -15.45 1.31 -12.40
N GLU A 320 -16.41 0.83 -11.61
CA GLU A 320 -17.83 0.73 -11.98
C GLU A 320 -18.55 2.08 -12.04
N SER A 321 -17.96 3.11 -11.42
CA SER A 321 -18.48 4.47 -11.35
C SER A 321 -17.36 5.47 -11.66
N PRO A 322 -16.80 5.44 -12.90
CA PRO A 322 -15.72 6.32 -13.31
C PRO A 322 -16.13 7.79 -13.18
N ALA A 323 -15.18 8.64 -12.75
CA ALA A 323 -15.40 10.07 -12.65
C ALA A 323 -15.74 10.65 -14.03
N HIS A 324 -16.54 11.72 -14.06
CA HIS A 324 -16.79 12.42 -15.30
C HIS A 324 -15.50 12.98 -15.91
N MET A 325 -15.47 13.00 -17.24
CA MET A 325 -14.51 13.78 -18.01
C MET A 325 -14.49 15.25 -17.54
N SER A 326 -13.30 15.85 -17.46
CA SER A 326 -13.13 17.25 -17.04
C SER A 326 -13.90 18.22 -17.93
N ALA A 327 -14.17 19.42 -17.41
CA ALA A 327 -14.72 20.52 -18.21
C ALA A 327 -14.00 20.69 -19.55
N TRP A 328 -12.67 20.63 -19.57
CA TRP A 328 -11.87 20.82 -20.78
C TRP A 328 -12.02 19.69 -21.79
N GLY A 329 -12.07 18.42 -21.37
CA GLY A 329 -12.38 17.32 -22.29
C GLY A 329 -13.77 17.45 -22.92
N LYS A 330 -14.77 17.82 -22.11
CA LYS A 330 -16.12 18.12 -22.62
C LYS A 330 -16.15 19.34 -23.56
N VAL A 331 -15.21 20.28 -23.45
CA VAL A 331 -15.03 21.39 -24.41
C VAL A 331 -14.33 20.93 -25.69
N ARG A 332 -13.24 20.15 -25.60
CA ARG A 332 -12.53 19.58 -26.76
C ARG A 332 -13.42 18.67 -27.62
N LEU A 333 -14.38 17.96 -27.01
CA LEU A 333 -15.41 17.17 -27.72
C LEU A 333 -16.66 17.98 -28.16
N GLY A 334 -16.71 19.28 -27.86
CA GLY A 334 -17.83 20.17 -28.20
C GLY A 334 -19.12 19.95 -27.41
N TRP A 335 -19.10 19.16 -26.33
CA TRP A 335 -20.27 18.91 -25.47
C TRP A 335 -20.60 20.07 -24.54
N ILE A 336 -19.59 20.86 -24.16
CA ILE A 336 -19.71 22.15 -23.47
C ILE A 336 -19.16 23.25 -24.39
N ASP A 337 -19.91 24.36 -24.47
CA ASP A 337 -19.44 25.65 -25.00
C ASP A 337 -19.23 26.56 -23.77
N PRO A 338 -17.98 26.84 -23.36
CA PRO A 338 -17.69 27.40 -22.05
C PRO A 338 -18.01 28.89 -22.02
N ALA A 339 -18.68 29.33 -20.97
CA ALA A 339 -19.16 30.69 -20.85
C ALA A 339 -18.00 31.63 -20.48
N VAL A 340 -17.55 32.47 -21.43
CA VAL A 340 -16.35 33.30 -21.25
C VAL A 340 -16.64 34.47 -20.30
N VAL A 341 -15.87 34.57 -19.22
CA VAL A 341 -15.92 35.66 -18.24
C VAL A 341 -14.62 36.44 -18.32
N SER A 342 -14.61 37.48 -19.18
CA SER A 342 -13.45 38.34 -19.44
C SER A 342 -13.63 39.78 -18.94
N THR A 343 -14.51 39.97 -17.94
CA THR A 343 -14.82 41.23 -17.24
C THR A 343 -15.26 40.91 -15.82
N SER A 344 -15.04 41.79 -14.84
CA SER A 344 -15.45 41.56 -13.44
C SER A 344 -16.97 41.32 -13.30
N LEU A 345 -17.36 40.20 -12.68
CA LEU A 345 -18.75 39.76 -12.48
C LEU A 345 -18.96 39.16 -11.07
N ALA A 346 -19.90 39.71 -10.31
CA ALA A 346 -20.25 39.19 -8.98
C ALA A 346 -21.42 38.17 -9.01
N GLY A 347 -21.32 37.10 -8.23
CA GLY A 347 -22.38 36.10 -8.05
C GLY A 347 -22.75 35.29 -9.30
N VAL A 348 -21.77 34.98 -10.15
CA VAL A 348 -21.90 34.09 -11.32
C VAL A 348 -22.31 32.69 -10.85
N ALA A 349 -23.39 32.16 -11.39
CA ALA A 349 -23.95 30.87 -10.98
C ALA A 349 -23.47 29.71 -11.85
N VAL A 350 -22.82 28.71 -11.23
CA VAL A 350 -22.31 27.49 -11.87
C VAL A 350 -23.18 26.30 -11.43
N PRO A 351 -24.11 25.82 -12.28
CA PRO A 351 -24.88 24.61 -12.01
C PRO A 351 -24.01 23.37 -12.14
N ASN A 352 -24.45 22.24 -11.58
CA ASN A 352 -23.64 21.03 -11.50
C ASN A 352 -23.40 20.35 -12.87
N ALA A 353 -22.16 19.92 -13.12
CA ALA A 353 -21.66 19.48 -14.42
C ALA A 353 -22.12 18.06 -14.84
N GLU A 354 -22.90 17.38 -14.00
CA GLU A 354 -23.52 16.08 -14.27
C GLU A 354 -24.94 16.20 -14.86
N GLU A 355 -25.60 17.35 -14.73
CA GLU A 355 -26.92 17.61 -15.33
C GLU A 355 -26.92 18.79 -16.33
N TYR A 356 -25.91 19.67 -16.29
CA TYR A 356 -25.90 20.92 -17.07
C TYR A 356 -24.56 21.12 -17.80
N PRO A 357 -24.56 21.34 -19.13
CA PRO A 357 -23.35 21.69 -19.89
C PRO A 357 -22.99 23.16 -19.64
N VAL A 358 -22.37 23.45 -18.51
CA VAL A 358 -21.93 24.79 -18.12
C VAL A 358 -20.59 24.69 -17.38
N ALA A 359 -19.56 25.29 -17.99
CA ALA A 359 -18.33 25.68 -17.33
C ALA A 359 -18.07 27.17 -17.65
N LEU A 360 -17.24 27.84 -16.85
CA LEU A 360 -16.76 29.20 -17.15
C LEU A 360 -15.34 29.14 -17.69
N LYS A 361 -15.02 29.83 -18.79
CA LYS A 361 -13.62 30.10 -19.20
C LYS A 361 -13.23 31.49 -18.74
N ILE A 362 -12.18 31.59 -17.94
CA ILE A 362 -11.65 32.83 -17.37
C ILE A 362 -10.22 33.00 -17.91
N PRO A 363 -9.95 33.94 -18.83
CA PRO A 363 -8.59 34.21 -19.29
C PRO A 363 -7.78 34.92 -18.20
N PHE A 364 -6.46 34.96 -18.35
CA PHE A 364 -5.62 35.89 -17.60
C PHE A 364 -5.73 37.29 -18.26
N GLY A 365 -6.08 38.32 -17.47
CA GLY A 365 -6.31 39.70 -17.95
C GLY A 365 -7.71 40.04 -18.50
N GLU A 366 -8.20 41.25 -18.20
CA GLU A 366 -9.51 41.72 -18.68
C GLU A 366 -9.54 41.87 -20.22
N GLY A 367 -10.52 41.26 -20.87
CA GLY A 367 -10.70 41.33 -22.33
C GLY A 367 -9.60 40.65 -23.15
N VAL A 368 -8.66 39.94 -22.51
CA VAL A 368 -7.59 39.18 -23.18
C VAL A 368 -8.16 37.87 -23.77
N SER A 369 -7.47 37.34 -24.78
CA SER A 369 -7.67 35.99 -25.29
C SER A 369 -6.31 35.31 -25.36
N SER A 370 -6.11 34.38 -24.46
CA SER A 370 -4.90 33.59 -24.25
C SER A 370 -5.18 32.11 -24.51
N ASP A 371 -4.12 31.38 -24.89
CA ASP A 371 -4.13 29.91 -24.96
C ASP A 371 -4.03 29.30 -23.54
N GLU A 372 -3.59 30.10 -22.57
CA GLU A 372 -3.53 29.83 -21.11
C GLU A 372 -4.76 30.42 -20.38
N PHE A 373 -5.49 29.65 -19.56
CA PHE A 373 -6.75 30.08 -18.91
C PHE A 373 -7.24 29.13 -17.81
N PHE A 374 -8.11 29.63 -16.92
CA PHE A 374 -8.89 28.78 -16.01
C PHE A 374 -10.21 28.30 -16.63
N LEU A 375 -10.56 27.03 -16.41
CA LEU A 375 -11.86 26.42 -16.68
C LEU A 375 -12.54 26.00 -15.38
N VAL A 376 -13.67 26.62 -15.05
CA VAL A 376 -14.37 26.43 -13.77
C VAL A 376 -15.62 25.58 -13.96
N GLU A 377 -15.73 24.47 -13.22
CA GLU A 377 -16.95 23.63 -13.16
C GLU A 377 -17.37 23.30 -11.71
N ASN A 378 -18.67 23.06 -11.51
CA ASN A 378 -19.22 22.60 -10.23
C ASN A 378 -19.46 21.09 -10.31
N ARG A 379 -18.71 20.30 -9.54
CA ARG A 379 -18.79 18.84 -9.51
C ARG A 379 -19.50 18.34 -8.25
N GLN A 380 -20.54 17.53 -8.44
CA GLN A 380 -21.42 17.04 -7.38
C GLN A 380 -21.55 15.51 -7.45
N LYS A 381 -21.83 14.88 -6.30
CA LYS A 381 -21.94 13.41 -6.19
C LYS A 381 -23.25 12.88 -6.80
N ILE A 382 -23.36 12.94 -8.13
CA ILE A 382 -24.55 12.66 -8.93
C ILE A 382 -24.14 11.76 -10.09
N GLY A 383 -24.97 10.77 -10.43
CA GLY A 383 -24.67 9.89 -11.55
C GLY A 383 -23.40 9.07 -11.33
N PHE A 384 -22.56 8.97 -12.36
CA PHE A 384 -21.26 8.27 -12.25
C PHE A 384 -20.23 9.01 -11.37
N ASP A 385 -20.38 10.33 -11.16
CA ASP A 385 -19.61 11.11 -10.17
C ASP A 385 -20.03 10.85 -8.70
N THR A 386 -20.95 9.91 -8.41
CA THR A 386 -21.31 9.56 -7.01
C THR A 386 -20.13 9.06 -6.17
N SER A 387 -19.07 8.58 -6.81
CA SER A 387 -17.82 8.11 -6.21
C SER A 387 -16.85 9.23 -5.80
N LEU A 388 -17.00 10.47 -6.29
CA LEU A 388 -16.12 11.62 -5.98
C LEU A 388 -15.89 11.76 -4.47
N ARG A 389 -14.65 12.02 -4.04
CA ARG A 389 -14.31 12.16 -2.61
C ARG A 389 -14.99 13.37 -1.96
N GLN A 390 -14.98 14.53 -2.61
CA GLN A 390 -15.67 15.75 -2.17
C GLN A 390 -16.44 16.37 -3.35
N ALA A 391 -17.52 17.08 -3.04
CA ALA A 391 -18.26 17.87 -4.03
C ALA A 391 -17.96 19.36 -3.84
N GLY A 392 -17.76 20.10 -4.93
CA GLY A 392 -17.39 21.52 -4.86
C GLY A 392 -17.10 22.09 -6.24
N LEU A 393 -16.40 23.23 -6.26
CA LEU A 393 -15.99 23.92 -7.47
C LEU A 393 -14.57 23.45 -7.83
N LEU A 394 -14.39 22.86 -9.01
CA LEU A 394 -13.06 22.57 -9.56
C LEU A 394 -12.62 23.75 -10.46
N VAL A 395 -11.36 24.12 -10.35
CA VAL A 395 -10.71 25.12 -11.21
C VAL A 395 -9.58 24.41 -11.94
N TRP A 396 -9.78 24.16 -13.23
CA TRP A 396 -8.77 23.57 -14.11
C TRP A 396 -7.90 24.68 -14.68
N HIS A 397 -6.58 24.63 -14.47
CA HIS A 397 -5.63 25.51 -15.15
C HIS A 397 -5.24 24.82 -16.46
N VAL A 398 -5.38 25.51 -17.59
CA VAL A 398 -5.17 24.94 -18.92
C VAL A 398 -4.21 25.82 -19.73
N ASP A 399 -3.29 25.20 -20.45
CA ASP A 399 -2.51 25.84 -21.52
C ASP A 399 -2.66 25.03 -22.83
N ASP A 400 -3.49 25.52 -23.76
CA ASP A 400 -3.69 24.94 -25.10
C ASP A 400 -2.43 25.08 -26.00
N ALA A 401 -1.34 25.73 -25.54
CA ALA A 401 -0.04 25.73 -26.21
C ALA A 401 0.87 24.53 -25.82
N LYS A 402 0.50 23.76 -24.78
CA LYS A 402 1.14 22.47 -24.44
C LYS A 402 0.55 21.31 -25.24
N THR A 403 1.17 20.14 -25.13
CA THR A 403 0.74 18.90 -25.80
C THR A 403 0.88 17.63 -24.95
N SER A 404 1.15 17.74 -23.64
CA SER A 404 1.22 16.61 -22.71
C SER A 404 1.15 17.05 -21.24
N ASN A 405 0.77 16.14 -20.35
CA ASN A 405 0.81 16.30 -18.88
C ASN A 405 2.09 15.70 -18.25
N THR A 406 3.23 15.76 -18.96
CA THR A 406 4.54 15.17 -18.56
C THR A 406 5.57 16.26 -18.22
N ALA A 407 5.11 17.27 -17.47
CA ALA A 407 5.88 18.45 -17.12
C ALA A 407 5.17 19.16 -15.96
N GLU A 408 5.15 18.54 -14.79
CA GLU A 408 4.55 19.11 -13.60
C GLU A 408 5.31 20.36 -13.10
N CYS A 409 4.63 21.12 -12.26
CA CYS A 409 5.22 22.17 -11.45
C CYS A 409 5.25 21.66 -10.01
N VAL A 410 6.24 20.81 -9.71
CA VAL A 410 6.29 19.89 -8.54
C VAL A 410 5.85 20.57 -7.24
N ASP A 411 6.54 21.64 -6.87
CA ASP A 411 6.36 22.33 -5.58
C ASP A 411 5.34 23.48 -5.66
N GLY A 412 4.51 23.48 -6.70
CA GLY A 412 3.88 24.70 -7.20
C GLY A 412 4.91 25.66 -7.82
N PRO A 413 4.50 26.89 -8.16
CA PRO A 413 5.36 27.90 -8.78
C PRO A 413 6.34 28.56 -7.78
N VAL A 414 7.37 27.81 -7.38
CA VAL A 414 8.50 28.36 -6.61
C VAL A 414 9.16 29.53 -7.37
N ASN A 415 9.69 30.53 -6.65
CA ASN A 415 10.38 31.69 -7.25
C ASN A 415 9.54 32.45 -8.30
N GLY A 416 8.22 32.49 -8.12
CA GLY A 416 7.34 33.28 -8.99
C GLY A 416 6.73 32.53 -10.17
N ALA A 417 7.34 31.46 -10.70
CA ALA A 417 6.92 30.91 -11.99
C ALA A 417 7.32 29.45 -12.24
N CYS A 418 6.36 28.64 -12.68
CA CYS A 418 6.60 27.32 -13.29
C CYS A 418 7.38 27.42 -14.63
N GLY A 419 7.28 28.56 -15.30
CA GLY A 419 7.98 28.87 -16.55
C GLY A 419 7.58 27.92 -17.68
N SER A 420 8.49 27.04 -18.09
CA SER A 420 8.19 26.01 -19.11
C SER A 420 7.68 24.68 -18.54
N SER A 421 7.82 24.44 -17.22
CA SER A 421 7.45 23.18 -16.57
C SER A 421 6.04 23.26 -15.99
N HIS A 422 5.04 23.07 -16.85
CA HIS A 422 3.63 23.00 -16.47
C HIS A 422 2.83 22.13 -17.44
N TYR A 423 1.73 21.57 -16.95
CA TYR A 423 0.85 20.63 -17.67
C TYR A 423 0.09 21.27 -18.86
N GLU A 424 -0.50 20.41 -19.70
CA GLU A 424 -1.60 20.78 -20.60
C GLU A 424 -2.85 21.20 -19.80
N MET A 425 -3.15 20.46 -18.73
CA MET A 425 -4.20 20.77 -17.75
C MET A 425 -3.81 20.31 -16.34
N ALA A 426 -3.71 21.26 -15.41
CA ALA A 426 -3.64 21.03 -13.97
C ALA A 426 -5.03 21.18 -13.32
N LEU A 427 -5.17 20.67 -12.09
CA LEU A 427 -6.25 21.04 -11.19
C LEU A 427 -5.67 21.94 -10.11
N GLU A 428 -6.17 23.16 -9.96
CA GLU A 428 -5.83 23.99 -8.82
C GLU A 428 -6.43 23.36 -7.55
N GLN A 429 -5.60 22.63 -6.80
CA GLN A 429 -6.02 21.98 -5.56
C GLN A 429 -6.26 23.05 -4.49
N ALA A 430 -7.52 23.31 -4.15
CA ALA A 430 -7.91 24.42 -3.26
C ALA A 430 -7.26 24.44 -1.86
N ASP A 431 -6.52 23.41 -1.48
CA ASP A 431 -5.82 23.29 -0.20
C ASP A 431 -4.34 23.73 -0.23
N GLY A 432 -3.77 23.94 -1.42
CA GLY A 432 -2.38 24.34 -1.61
C GLY A 432 -1.34 23.22 -1.42
N ASN A 433 -1.76 21.96 -1.35
CA ASN A 433 -0.83 20.85 -1.02
C ASN A 433 0.00 20.35 -2.22
N PHE A 434 -0.44 20.59 -3.46
CA PHE A 434 0.18 20.08 -4.70
C PHE A 434 0.43 18.56 -4.68
N ASP A 435 -0.46 17.81 -4.03
CA ASP A 435 -0.38 16.36 -3.86
C ASP A 435 -0.49 15.58 -5.19
N LEU A 436 -1.06 16.19 -6.23
CA LEU A 436 -1.12 15.65 -7.59
C LEU A 436 0.23 15.76 -8.28
N GLU A 437 0.81 16.96 -8.29
CA GLU A 437 2.11 17.28 -8.89
C GLU A 437 3.24 16.53 -8.17
N GLN A 438 3.26 16.56 -6.83
CA GLN A 438 4.23 15.82 -6.00
C GLN A 438 3.98 14.32 -5.90
N ARG A 439 3.01 13.79 -6.66
CA ARG A 439 2.60 12.37 -6.69
C ARG A 439 2.10 11.78 -5.35
N ARG A 440 2.03 12.58 -4.29
CA ARG A 440 1.68 12.16 -2.93
C ARG A 440 0.32 11.47 -2.88
N ASN A 441 -0.68 12.00 -3.60
CA ASN A 441 -2.03 11.43 -3.65
C ASN A 441 -2.76 11.75 -4.98
N ARG A 442 -3.86 11.06 -5.29
CA ARG A 442 -4.62 11.21 -6.57
C ARG A 442 -5.84 12.14 -6.43
N GLY A 443 -5.72 13.18 -5.63
CA GLY A 443 -6.78 14.07 -5.17
C GLY A 443 -7.55 13.49 -3.96
N ASP A 444 -7.93 14.35 -3.02
CA ASP A 444 -8.59 14.01 -1.75
C ASP A 444 -9.92 14.78 -1.48
N THR A 445 -10.05 15.46 -0.35
CA THR A 445 -11.16 16.32 0.03
C THR A 445 -10.77 17.79 0.16
N GLY A 446 -9.48 18.12 0.08
CA GLY A 446 -8.98 19.48 -0.07
C GLY A 446 -9.44 20.11 -1.38
N ASP A 447 -8.99 19.53 -2.50
CA ASP A 447 -9.03 20.06 -3.88
C ASP A 447 -10.23 20.95 -4.29
N PRO A 448 -11.51 20.66 -3.97
CA PRO A 448 -12.63 21.45 -4.50
C PRO A 448 -13.00 22.69 -3.64
N PHE A 449 -12.77 23.89 -4.16
CA PHE A 449 -13.15 25.18 -3.52
C PHE A 449 -14.63 25.22 -3.09
N ARG A 450 -14.94 25.75 -1.90
CA ARG A 450 -16.32 25.81 -1.34
C ARG A 450 -16.43 26.67 -0.07
N ALA A 451 -17.56 27.36 0.16
CA ALA A 451 -17.72 28.13 1.40
C ALA A 451 -17.53 27.25 2.66
N GLY A 452 -16.64 27.69 3.54
CA GLY A 452 -16.22 26.93 4.73
C GLY A 452 -15.06 25.94 4.51
N TYR A 453 -14.45 25.92 3.32
CA TYR A 453 -13.15 25.33 3.03
C TYR A 453 -12.57 25.97 1.76
N ASN A 454 -11.63 26.91 1.95
CA ASN A 454 -10.93 27.68 0.90
C ASN A 454 -11.86 28.14 -0.24
N ASP A 455 -12.50 29.29 -0.02
CA ASP A 455 -13.54 29.89 -0.88
C ASP A 455 -13.05 31.12 -1.68
N ARG A 456 -11.73 31.17 -1.91
CA ARG A 456 -10.99 32.21 -2.64
C ARG A 456 -9.81 31.60 -3.40
N LEU A 457 -9.51 32.14 -4.58
CA LEU A 457 -8.32 31.89 -5.40
C LEU A 457 -7.90 33.23 -6.01
N SER A 458 -6.71 33.73 -5.67
CA SER A 458 -6.20 35.05 -6.08
C SER A 458 -4.66 35.09 -6.03
N PRO A 459 -3.97 36.20 -6.40
CA PRO A 459 -2.50 36.24 -6.40
C PRO A 459 -1.84 36.09 -5.01
N ASP A 460 -2.64 36.16 -3.95
CA ASP A 460 -2.28 36.12 -2.53
C ASP A 460 -2.82 34.86 -1.80
N THR A 461 -3.06 33.78 -2.53
CA THR A 461 -3.49 32.49 -1.95
C THR A 461 -2.59 31.36 -2.42
N THR A 462 -2.54 30.26 -1.67
CA THR A 462 -1.94 29.00 -2.14
C THR A 462 -3.06 27.97 -2.34
N PRO A 463 -3.33 27.47 -3.56
CA PRO A 463 -2.74 27.90 -4.84
C PRO A 463 -3.19 29.31 -5.22
N TRP A 464 -2.50 29.93 -6.18
CA TRP A 464 -2.74 31.31 -6.60
C TRP A 464 -3.45 31.43 -7.95
N SER A 465 -3.84 32.65 -8.34
CA SER A 465 -4.51 32.91 -9.62
C SER A 465 -3.61 33.50 -10.72
N MET A 466 -2.27 33.36 -10.63
CA MET A 466 -1.34 33.89 -11.64
C MET A 466 -1.19 32.96 -12.85
N ASP A 467 -0.71 33.51 -13.97
CA ASP A 467 -0.20 32.72 -15.09
C ASP A 467 1.08 31.94 -14.68
N TYR A 468 1.39 30.85 -15.35
CA TYR A 468 2.57 30.01 -15.09
C TYR A 468 3.91 30.73 -15.25
N ASN A 469 3.92 31.94 -15.83
CA ASN A 469 5.09 32.80 -15.96
C ASN A 469 5.09 34.00 -14.97
N ALA A 470 4.02 34.19 -14.20
CA ALA A 470 3.70 35.38 -13.39
C ALA A 470 3.98 36.71 -14.11
N THR A 471 3.57 36.79 -15.37
CA THR A 471 3.75 37.97 -16.22
C THR A 471 2.53 38.89 -16.30
N ASP A 472 1.32 38.40 -15.98
CA ASP A 472 0.08 39.16 -16.12
C ASP A 472 -0.34 39.87 -14.83
N GLY A 473 -0.05 41.17 -14.76
CA GLY A 473 -0.54 42.10 -13.72
C GLY A 473 -2.04 42.42 -13.80
N ALA A 474 -2.86 41.42 -14.13
CA ALA A 474 -4.32 41.45 -14.19
C ALA A 474 -4.93 40.04 -13.99
N ALA A 475 -4.29 39.25 -13.11
CA ALA A 475 -4.68 37.91 -12.73
C ALA A 475 -6.13 37.82 -12.17
N PRO A 476 -6.93 36.81 -12.57
CA PRO A 476 -8.35 36.75 -12.23
C PRO A 476 -8.61 36.27 -10.80
N ILE A 477 -9.11 37.17 -9.95
CA ILE A 477 -9.52 36.86 -8.57
C ILE A 477 -10.88 36.14 -8.58
N LEU A 478 -10.90 34.88 -8.14
CA LEU A 478 -12.12 34.11 -7.86
C LEU A 478 -12.41 34.20 -6.35
N SER A 479 -13.60 34.62 -5.97
CA SER A 479 -13.96 34.95 -4.58
C SER A 479 -15.45 34.71 -4.30
N GLU A 480 -15.88 34.87 -3.05
CA GLU A 480 -17.26 34.64 -2.60
C GLU A 480 -17.82 33.24 -3.01
N ILE A 481 -16.94 32.23 -3.11
CA ILE A 481 -17.31 30.89 -3.60
C ILE A 481 -18.30 30.26 -2.60
N SER A 482 -19.50 29.94 -3.05
CA SER A 482 -20.59 29.49 -2.17
C SER A 482 -20.34 28.11 -1.56
N ALA A 483 -21.16 27.75 -0.58
CA ALA A 483 -21.22 26.37 -0.09
C ALA A 483 -21.57 25.42 -1.25
N SER A 484 -21.03 24.21 -1.20
CA SER A 484 -21.22 23.19 -2.24
C SER A 484 -22.68 22.76 -2.40
N GLY A 485 -23.12 22.54 -3.64
CA GLY A 485 -24.45 22.07 -3.99
C GLY A 485 -24.77 22.17 -5.49
N SER A 486 -25.98 21.76 -5.88
CA SER A 486 -26.43 21.67 -7.29
C SER A 486 -26.32 22.96 -8.12
N VAL A 487 -26.23 24.11 -7.46
CA VAL A 487 -25.79 25.38 -8.06
C VAL A 487 -24.89 26.05 -7.03
N MET A 488 -23.64 26.30 -7.42
CA MET A 488 -22.71 27.13 -6.66
C MET A 488 -22.66 28.53 -7.28
N THR A 489 -22.15 29.51 -6.55
CA THR A 489 -21.86 30.85 -7.07
C THR A 489 -20.45 31.28 -6.73
N LEU A 490 -19.83 32.09 -7.57
CA LEU A 490 -18.59 32.80 -7.29
C LEU A 490 -18.63 34.23 -7.86
N SER A 491 -17.72 35.08 -7.42
CA SER A 491 -17.46 36.41 -7.95
C SER A 491 -16.06 36.41 -8.59
N VAL A 492 -15.97 36.87 -9.83
CA VAL A 492 -14.72 36.99 -10.60
C VAL A 492 -14.36 38.48 -10.72
N SER A 493 -13.11 38.84 -10.44
CA SER A 493 -12.61 40.22 -10.55
C SER A 493 -11.29 40.26 -11.33
N PHE A 494 -11.17 41.27 -12.20
CA PHE A 494 -9.92 41.65 -12.87
C PHE A 494 -9.42 43.04 -12.40
N ASP A 495 -10.18 43.70 -11.52
CA ASP A 495 -9.78 44.96 -10.90
C ASP A 495 -8.62 44.72 -9.93
N ASP A 496 -7.58 45.55 -10.04
CA ASP A 496 -6.46 45.70 -9.10
C ASP A 496 -7.02 45.73 -7.66
N PRO A 497 -6.75 44.71 -6.82
CA PRO A 497 -7.44 44.59 -5.55
C PRO A 497 -7.08 45.76 -4.63
N PRO A 498 -8.00 46.20 -3.75
CA PRO A 498 -7.73 47.31 -2.86
C PRO A 498 -6.65 46.90 -1.86
N CYS A 499 -5.48 47.55 -1.94
CA CYS A 499 -4.42 47.40 -0.95
C CYS A 499 -5.01 47.46 0.47
N THR A 500 -4.81 46.39 1.22
CA THR A 500 -4.93 46.41 2.68
C THR A 500 -3.49 46.38 3.21
N ASP A 501 -3.22 47.30 4.12
CA ASP A 501 -1.95 47.55 4.82
C ASP A 501 -2.40 47.68 6.29
N VAL A 502 -2.42 46.54 6.99
CA VAL A 502 -3.08 46.38 8.31
C VAL A 502 -2.14 46.74 9.46
N ASP A 503 -0.85 46.46 9.36
CA ASP A 503 0.14 46.81 10.38
C ASP A 503 0.82 48.19 10.19
N GLY A 504 0.94 48.68 8.94
CA GLY A 504 1.50 49.99 8.59
C GLY A 504 2.93 50.01 8.03
N ASP A 505 3.49 48.89 7.57
CA ASP A 505 4.85 48.82 7.01
C ASP A 505 4.97 49.47 5.60
N GLY A 506 3.95 49.30 4.75
CA GLY A 506 3.82 49.87 3.41
C GLY A 506 3.75 48.89 2.24
N TYR A 507 3.94 47.59 2.45
CA TYR A 507 3.46 46.53 1.56
C TYR A 507 1.94 46.36 1.76
N GLY A 508 1.41 45.16 1.53
CA GLY A 508 0.00 44.85 1.79
C GLY A 508 -0.50 43.63 1.05
N SER A 509 -1.59 43.04 1.56
CA SER A 509 -2.17 41.81 1.04
C SER A 509 -3.62 42.02 0.54
N PRO A 510 -3.97 41.58 -0.69
CA PRO A 510 -3.07 41.16 -1.77
C PRO A 510 -2.15 42.27 -2.29
N ALA A 511 -1.06 41.85 -2.96
CA ALA A 511 -0.20 42.70 -3.78
C ALA A 511 -1.02 43.67 -4.64
N SER A 512 -0.68 44.96 -4.58
CA SER A 512 -1.46 45.99 -5.25
C SER A 512 -0.58 47.20 -5.59
N ALA A 513 -0.72 47.73 -6.82
CA ALA A 513 -0.09 48.99 -7.21
C ALA A 513 -0.68 50.22 -6.46
N LEU A 514 -1.60 50.00 -5.52
CA LEU A 514 -2.19 50.98 -4.61
C LEU A 514 -1.49 51.03 -3.23
N CYS A 515 -0.66 50.04 -2.89
CA CYS A 515 0.19 50.04 -1.69
C CYS A 515 1.38 51.00 -1.83
N ALA A 516 2.20 51.19 -0.79
CA ALA A 516 3.40 52.03 -0.90
C ALA A 516 4.52 51.32 -1.69
N TYR A 517 4.56 49.99 -1.61
CA TYR A 517 5.34 49.08 -2.45
C TYR A 517 4.38 48.07 -3.11
N ALA A 518 4.64 47.69 -4.37
CA ALA A 518 3.68 46.92 -5.18
C ALA A 518 3.89 45.38 -5.14
N SER A 519 4.63 44.89 -4.16
CA SER A 519 4.89 43.46 -3.94
C SER A 519 3.84 42.87 -2.97
N LEU A 520 3.72 41.54 -2.92
CA LEU A 520 2.80 40.84 -2.03
C LEU A 520 3.31 40.86 -0.58
N ASP A 521 2.49 41.29 0.36
CA ASP A 521 2.66 40.91 1.75
C ASP A 521 2.03 39.54 2.01
N CYS A 522 2.82 38.63 2.59
CA CYS A 522 2.45 37.25 2.88
C CYS A 522 1.85 37.05 4.30
N ASP A 523 2.03 37.98 5.25
CA ASP A 523 1.19 38.10 6.46
C ASP A 523 1.06 39.57 6.92
N ASP A 524 0.14 40.31 6.26
CA ASP A 524 -0.31 41.71 6.50
C ASP A 524 -0.69 42.04 7.97
N ALA A 525 -0.58 41.08 8.90
CA ALA A 525 -0.75 41.26 10.33
C ALA A 525 0.57 41.43 11.14
N ASP A 526 1.76 41.16 10.60
CA ASP A 526 3.05 41.33 11.28
C ASP A 526 4.14 41.97 10.41
N ALA A 527 4.46 43.23 10.71
CA ALA A 527 5.46 44.09 10.05
C ALA A 527 6.95 43.63 10.19
N GLN A 528 7.18 42.33 10.30
CA GLN A 528 8.46 41.64 10.10
C GLN A 528 8.43 40.73 8.88
N VAL A 529 7.24 40.31 8.43
CA VAL A 529 6.97 39.44 7.28
C VAL A 529 6.68 40.33 6.08
N HIS A 530 7.64 40.54 5.19
CA HIS A 530 7.46 41.40 4.02
C HIS A 530 8.51 41.18 2.92
N PRO A 531 8.21 41.48 1.64
CA PRO A 531 9.16 41.42 0.51
C PRO A 531 10.54 42.03 0.80
N GLY A 532 11.58 41.19 0.89
CA GLY A 532 12.94 41.63 1.21
C GLY A 532 13.15 41.98 2.68
N ALA A 533 12.61 41.16 3.60
CA ALA A 533 12.86 41.23 5.03
C ALA A 533 14.26 40.67 5.38
N ALA A 534 14.34 39.87 6.43
CA ALA A 534 15.50 39.04 6.74
C ALA A 534 14.99 37.84 7.54
N GLU A 535 15.12 36.66 6.94
CA GLU A 535 14.65 35.39 7.51
C GLU A 535 15.03 35.20 8.97
N ARG A 536 14.07 34.73 9.75
CA ARG A 536 14.24 34.30 11.14
C ARG A 536 13.83 32.84 11.20
N CYS A 537 14.69 31.98 11.73
CA CYS A 537 14.43 30.53 11.80
C CYS A 537 13.16 30.27 12.64
N ASN A 538 12.01 30.17 11.99
CA ASN A 538 10.70 30.23 12.61
C ASN A 538 9.65 29.34 11.92
N TYR A 539 10.01 28.73 10.78
CA TYR A 539 9.16 27.89 9.93
C TYR A 539 8.05 28.64 9.19
N ALA A 540 8.30 29.91 8.85
CA ALA A 540 7.52 30.71 7.92
C ALA A 540 8.46 31.43 6.93
N ASP A 541 7.87 31.95 5.86
CA ASP A 541 8.49 32.83 4.87
C ASP A 541 8.38 34.26 5.44
N ASP A 542 9.46 34.82 6.02
CA ASP A 542 9.48 36.21 6.50
C ASP A 542 9.81 37.18 5.35
N ASP A 543 10.62 36.76 4.36
CA ASP A 543 11.06 37.56 3.22
C ASP A 543 10.01 37.69 2.09
N CYS A 544 8.98 36.85 2.09
CA CYS A 544 7.95 36.70 1.04
C CYS A 544 8.50 36.33 -0.36
N ASP A 545 9.56 35.51 -0.43
CA ASP A 545 10.15 34.98 -1.68
C ASP A 545 9.71 33.55 -2.04
N LEU A 546 8.94 32.92 -1.12
CA LEU A 546 8.45 31.53 -1.14
C LEU A 546 9.49 30.45 -0.79
N ALA A 547 10.67 30.85 -0.29
CA ALA A 547 11.48 30.01 0.58
C ALA A 547 11.02 30.10 2.05
N VAL A 548 11.62 29.29 2.93
CA VAL A 548 11.34 29.24 4.37
C VAL A 548 12.65 28.90 5.08
N ASP A 549 13.10 29.78 5.97
CA ASP A 549 14.33 29.65 6.75
C ASP A 549 15.62 29.45 5.88
N GLU A 550 15.69 29.89 4.61
CA GLU A 550 16.77 29.47 3.69
C GLU A 550 18.14 30.14 3.92
N ASP A 551 18.17 31.29 4.61
CA ASP A 551 19.40 31.90 5.15
C ASP A 551 20.00 31.06 6.32
N PHE A 552 19.33 29.96 6.74
CA PHE A 552 19.80 28.94 7.70
C PHE A 552 20.15 27.61 6.99
N PRO A 553 21.24 27.54 6.20
CA PRO A 553 21.55 26.39 5.33
C PRO A 553 21.86 25.06 6.04
N ASP A 554 22.08 25.10 7.36
CA ASP A 554 22.26 23.91 8.19
C ASP A 554 20.93 23.30 8.66
N LEU A 555 19.78 23.99 8.51
CA LEU A 555 18.46 23.50 8.91
C LEU A 555 18.11 22.17 8.20
N GLY A 556 17.59 21.21 8.97
CA GLY A 556 17.29 19.87 8.48
C GLY A 556 18.50 18.99 8.15
N GLN A 557 19.74 19.52 8.18
CA GLN A 557 20.94 18.70 8.01
C GLN A 557 21.12 17.74 9.19
N ALA A 558 21.75 16.60 8.91
CA ALA A 558 22.10 15.64 9.96
C ALA A 558 23.22 16.20 10.85
N CYS A 559 23.01 16.12 12.17
CA CYS A 559 23.96 16.55 13.19
C CYS A 559 24.20 15.42 14.20
N SER A 560 25.21 15.57 15.05
CA SER A 560 25.52 14.62 16.12
C SER A 560 26.04 15.34 17.35
N ASP A 561 25.63 14.89 18.54
CA ASP A 561 26.15 15.37 19.82
C ASP A 561 26.45 14.18 20.75
N GLY A 562 27.40 14.37 21.65
CA GLY A 562 28.00 13.32 22.48
C GLY A 562 29.27 12.71 21.87
N VAL A 563 29.97 11.93 22.70
CA VAL A 563 31.23 11.21 22.41
C VAL A 563 30.99 9.72 22.72
N GLY A 564 31.81 8.82 22.17
CA GLY A 564 31.72 7.39 22.45
C GLY A 564 30.36 6.76 22.16
N ALA A 565 29.92 5.89 23.06
CA ALA A 565 28.59 5.28 23.09
C ALA A 565 27.46 6.32 23.26
N CYS A 566 27.77 7.49 23.82
CA CYS A 566 26.82 8.60 23.97
C CYS A 566 26.62 9.41 22.69
N ALA A 567 27.36 9.14 21.60
CA ALA A 567 27.22 9.85 20.33
C ALA A 567 25.83 9.59 19.69
N ALA A 568 24.92 10.53 19.88
CA ALA A 568 23.57 10.50 19.33
C ALA A 568 23.51 11.25 17.99
N SER A 569 22.85 10.66 16.99
CA SER A 569 22.51 11.36 15.74
C SER A 569 21.18 12.11 15.88
N GLY A 570 21.11 13.31 15.31
CA GLY A 570 19.92 14.15 15.25
C GLY A 570 19.86 14.94 13.95
N PHE A 571 18.99 15.95 13.92
CA PHE A 571 18.88 16.90 12.82
C PHE A 571 18.91 18.33 13.39
N MET A 572 19.31 19.30 12.60
CA MET A 572 19.20 20.71 13.00
C MET A 572 17.73 21.17 12.88
N LEU A 573 17.23 21.82 13.93
CA LEU A 573 15.94 22.53 13.96
C LEU A 573 16.21 24.01 14.29
N CYS A 574 15.19 24.88 14.16
CA CYS A 574 15.27 26.25 14.63
C CYS A 574 15.30 26.31 16.16
N ASP A 575 16.09 27.24 16.71
CA ASP A 575 16.27 27.38 18.15
C ASP A 575 15.11 28.13 18.84
N GLY A 576 15.15 28.17 20.17
CA GLY A 576 14.12 28.84 20.98
C GLY A 576 14.09 30.38 20.89
N ALA A 577 14.97 31.01 20.13
CA ALA A 577 14.99 32.45 19.85
C ALA A 577 14.54 32.78 18.42
N GLY A 578 14.76 31.85 17.48
CA GLY A 578 14.50 32.02 16.06
C GLY A 578 15.54 32.89 15.35
N ASP A 579 16.79 32.90 15.83
CA ASP A 579 17.93 33.54 15.16
C ASP A 579 19.14 32.60 14.95
N ALA A 580 18.95 31.29 15.22
CA ALA A 580 19.91 30.23 14.93
C ALA A 580 19.22 28.86 14.80
N THR A 581 19.99 27.83 14.42
CA THR A 581 19.57 26.42 14.47
C THR A 581 20.27 25.66 15.62
N GLU A 582 19.53 24.78 16.30
CA GLU A 582 20.04 23.86 17.33
C GLU A 582 19.91 22.38 16.91
N CYS A 583 20.83 21.52 17.37
CA CYS A 583 20.82 20.10 17.04
C CYS A 583 19.87 19.32 17.96
N THR A 584 19.00 18.46 17.41
CA THR A 584 18.10 17.62 18.23
C THR A 584 18.78 16.43 18.89
N ALA A 585 20.07 16.19 18.61
CA ALA A 585 20.81 15.13 19.28
C ALA A 585 20.90 15.49 20.77
N THR A 586 20.32 14.64 21.61
CA THR A 586 20.62 14.63 23.05
C THR A 586 21.64 13.52 23.27
N PRO A 587 22.84 13.81 23.81
CA PRO A 587 23.82 12.78 24.11
C PRO A 587 23.23 11.65 24.95
N GLY A 588 23.75 10.44 24.75
CA GLY A 588 23.49 9.31 25.65
C GLY A 588 23.84 9.65 27.09
N VAL A 589 23.29 8.85 28.02
CA VAL A 589 23.67 8.95 29.44
C VAL A 589 24.90 8.08 29.66
N PRO A 590 26.03 8.63 30.14
CA PRO A 590 27.20 7.86 30.56
C PRO A 590 26.86 6.64 31.43
N THR A 591 27.61 5.58 31.19
CA THR A 591 27.59 4.33 31.98
C THR A 591 28.98 4.03 32.51
N ASP A 592 29.08 3.22 33.57
CA ASP A 592 30.38 2.76 34.09
C ASP A 592 31.12 1.99 32.97
N GLU A 593 32.43 2.23 32.80
CA GLU A 593 33.19 1.77 31.63
C GLU A 593 33.36 0.23 31.56
N VAL A 594 33.38 -0.32 30.34
CA VAL A 594 33.46 -1.76 30.03
C VAL A 594 34.80 -2.08 29.39
N CYS A 595 35.79 -2.36 30.23
CA CYS A 595 37.22 -2.38 29.91
C CYS A 595 37.74 -3.49 28.94
N ASP A 596 36.87 -4.11 28.13
CA ASP A 596 37.24 -5.15 27.17
C ASP A 596 36.43 -5.14 25.84
N ASP A 597 35.80 -4.03 25.46
CA ASP A 597 34.87 -3.97 24.30
C ASP A 597 35.19 -2.97 23.15
N GLU A 598 36.30 -2.24 23.22
CA GLU A 598 36.72 -1.20 22.25
C GLU A 598 35.75 -0.01 22.11
N ILE A 599 34.91 0.26 23.13
CA ILE A 599 33.95 1.37 23.17
C ILE A 599 34.23 2.31 24.38
N ASP A 600 33.96 3.59 24.17
CA ASP A 600 33.97 4.70 25.14
C ASP A 600 32.54 4.78 25.74
N ASN A 601 32.26 4.01 26.80
CA ASN A 601 30.93 3.84 27.41
C ASN A 601 30.62 4.85 28.53
N ASP A 602 31.66 5.44 29.13
CA ASP A 602 31.59 6.58 30.05
C ASP A 602 31.47 7.93 29.30
N CYS A 603 31.96 8.00 28.06
CA CYS A 603 31.83 9.14 27.15
C CYS A 603 32.73 10.37 27.47
N ASP A 604 33.81 10.18 28.23
CA ASP A 604 34.95 11.11 28.40
C ASP A 604 35.73 11.33 27.08
N GLY A 605 35.81 10.31 26.22
CA GLY A 605 36.59 10.33 24.97
C GLY A 605 37.81 9.40 24.96
N VAL A 606 37.88 8.44 25.89
CA VAL A 606 38.90 7.37 26.01
C VAL A 606 38.18 6.01 26.11
N ALA A 607 38.89 4.88 25.96
CA ALA A 607 38.30 3.54 26.01
C ALA A 607 39.30 2.48 26.53
N ASP A 608 38.77 1.37 27.06
CA ASP A 608 39.51 0.20 27.57
C ASP A 608 40.75 0.56 28.43
N LEU A 609 41.91 -0.03 28.13
CA LEU A 609 43.14 0.05 28.93
C LEU A 609 43.87 1.40 28.85
N ASP A 610 43.49 2.26 27.90
CA ASP A 610 43.95 3.67 27.89
C ASP A 610 43.12 4.53 28.89
N ASP A 611 41.98 4.02 29.39
CA ASP A 611 41.09 4.74 30.31
C ASP A 611 41.57 4.71 31.79
N PRO A 612 41.39 5.81 32.56
CA PRO A 612 41.78 5.87 33.97
C PRO A 612 40.97 5.01 34.94
N ASP A 613 39.68 4.78 34.70
CA ASP A 613 38.80 4.02 35.61
C ASP A 613 38.88 2.51 35.34
N CYS A 614 39.42 2.11 34.19
CA CYS A 614 39.79 0.73 33.84
C CYS A 614 41.14 0.24 34.40
N GLN A 615 41.87 1.04 35.18
CA GLN A 615 43.19 0.67 35.70
C GLN A 615 43.09 -0.37 36.84
N PRO A 616 43.69 -1.59 36.72
CA PRO A 616 43.60 -2.61 37.77
C PRO A 616 44.34 -2.19 39.04
N THR A 617 43.65 -2.23 40.18
CA THR A 617 44.25 -1.98 41.49
C THR A 617 45.02 -3.21 41.98
N CYS A 618 46.30 -3.30 41.61
CA CYS A 618 47.20 -4.33 42.14
C CYS A 618 47.40 -4.16 43.65
N THR A 619 47.03 -5.17 44.43
CA THR A 619 47.16 -5.20 45.89
C THR A 619 48.41 -5.99 46.28
N ASP A 620 49.38 -5.26 46.86
CA ASP A 620 50.58 -5.75 47.54
C ASP A 620 50.48 -5.26 49.00
N ALA A 621 49.95 -6.10 49.88
CA ALA A 621 49.56 -5.73 51.24
C ALA A 621 50.63 -5.99 52.30
N ASP A 622 51.66 -6.78 51.99
CA ASP A 622 52.82 -7.00 52.87
C ASP A 622 54.15 -6.39 52.38
N GLY A 623 54.27 -6.07 51.09
CA GLY A 623 55.35 -5.28 50.51
C GLY A 623 56.48 -6.08 49.87
N ASP A 624 56.26 -7.30 49.41
CA ASP A 624 57.30 -8.13 48.77
C ASP A 624 57.46 -7.87 47.26
N GLY A 625 56.41 -7.37 46.60
CA GLY A 625 56.39 -6.96 45.19
C GLY A 625 55.65 -7.89 44.22
N TYR A 626 54.99 -8.94 44.72
CA TYR A 626 53.93 -9.66 44.00
C TYR A 626 52.55 -9.12 44.39
N ALA A 627 51.47 -9.62 43.79
CA ALA A 627 50.11 -9.11 44.02
C ALA A 627 49.04 -10.22 43.91
N VAL A 628 48.00 -10.12 44.74
CA VAL A 628 46.93 -11.15 44.88
C VAL A 628 46.03 -11.29 43.65
N GLU A 629 45.98 -10.26 42.78
CA GLU A 629 45.21 -10.32 41.53
C GLU A 629 45.97 -11.03 40.40
N GLY A 630 47.31 -11.03 40.43
CA GLY A 630 48.17 -11.57 39.38
C GLY A 630 47.93 -10.97 37.99
N GLY A 631 48.17 -11.75 36.94
CA GLY A 631 47.90 -11.36 35.55
C GLY A 631 48.71 -10.15 35.09
N GLU A 632 48.03 -9.03 34.82
CA GLU A 632 48.69 -7.78 34.43
C GLU A 632 49.44 -7.11 35.60
N CYS A 633 49.07 -7.43 36.85
CA CYS A 633 49.83 -7.06 38.04
C CYS A 633 51.13 -7.86 38.21
N GLY A 634 51.31 -8.97 37.47
CA GLY A 634 52.51 -9.80 37.49
C GLY A 634 52.23 -11.28 37.73
N ALA A 635 53.21 -11.99 38.29
CA ALA A 635 52.99 -13.35 38.76
C ALA A 635 52.09 -13.32 40.01
N LEU A 636 51.14 -14.25 40.08
CA LEU A 636 50.12 -14.31 41.13
C LEU A 636 50.74 -14.62 42.49
N ASP A 637 50.48 -13.76 43.47
CA ASP A 637 50.66 -14.10 44.89
C ASP A 637 49.50 -14.97 45.39
N CYS A 638 49.81 -16.07 46.07
CA CYS A 638 48.84 -16.98 46.65
C CYS A 638 48.52 -16.72 48.14
N ASP A 639 49.30 -15.89 48.85
CA ASP A 639 48.99 -15.38 50.20
C ASP A 639 49.67 -14.01 50.46
N ASP A 640 49.07 -12.95 49.89
CA ASP A 640 49.31 -11.49 50.08
C ASP A 640 49.31 -10.98 51.54
N THR A 641 49.34 -11.89 52.51
CA THR A 641 49.59 -11.59 53.93
C THR A 641 50.93 -12.15 54.44
N ARG A 642 51.74 -12.76 53.56
CA ARG A 642 53.00 -13.46 53.87
C ARG A 642 54.08 -13.32 52.77
N ALA A 643 54.93 -12.31 52.89
CA ALA A 643 56.18 -11.99 52.14
C ALA A 643 57.29 -13.07 52.02
N LEU A 644 56.96 -14.35 52.21
CA LEU A 644 57.78 -15.55 52.01
C LEU A 644 57.01 -16.66 51.27
N VAL A 645 55.74 -16.43 50.95
CA VAL A 645 54.85 -17.25 50.13
C VAL A 645 54.60 -16.43 48.87
N ASN A 646 55.29 -16.73 47.78
CA ASN A 646 55.22 -15.98 46.52
C ASN A 646 55.82 -16.78 45.36
N PRO A 647 55.47 -16.50 44.09
CA PRO A 647 55.93 -17.26 42.92
C PRO A 647 57.44 -17.17 42.57
N ALA A 648 58.28 -16.71 43.50
CA ALA A 648 59.74 -16.74 43.42
C ALA A 648 60.42 -17.23 44.72
N ALA A 649 59.65 -17.80 45.65
CA ALA A 649 60.15 -18.47 46.84
C ALA A 649 60.77 -19.84 46.48
N ALA A 650 60.85 -20.75 47.47
CA ALA A 650 61.22 -22.14 47.23
C ALA A 650 60.55 -23.01 48.29
N GLU A 651 59.88 -24.08 47.84
CA GLU A 651 59.06 -24.94 48.68
C GLU A 651 59.77 -25.56 49.91
N VAL A 652 59.08 -25.56 51.05
CA VAL A 652 59.53 -26.15 52.31
C VAL A 652 58.67 -27.39 52.62
N CYS A 653 59.16 -28.56 52.18
CA CYS A 653 58.44 -29.85 52.14
C CYS A 653 57.85 -30.43 53.47
N ASP A 654 57.81 -29.68 54.59
CA ASP A 654 57.28 -30.13 55.89
C ASP A 654 56.60 -29.02 56.74
N ASP A 655 56.01 -28.02 56.08
CA ASP A 655 55.46 -26.77 56.65
C ASP A 655 53.92 -26.65 56.49
N GLY A 656 53.35 -27.23 55.42
CA GLY A 656 51.91 -27.26 55.16
C GLY A 656 51.35 -26.06 54.41
N LEU A 657 52.21 -25.26 53.77
CA LEU A 657 51.86 -24.14 52.90
C LEU A 657 52.52 -24.35 51.53
N ASP A 658 51.79 -24.10 50.44
CA ASP A 658 52.38 -23.85 49.12
C ASP A 658 53.20 -22.54 49.24
N ASN A 659 54.53 -22.62 49.21
CA ASN A 659 55.40 -21.46 49.38
C ASN A 659 55.74 -20.77 48.06
N ASP A 660 55.98 -21.54 46.99
CA ASP A 660 56.36 -20.98 45.68
C ASP A 660 55.18 -20.82 44.68
N CYS A 661 53.95 -20.89 45.21
CA CYS A 661 52.68 -20.71 44.51
C CYS A 661 52.55 -21.63 43.29
N SER A 662 53.06 -22.86 43.39
CA SER A 662 53.01 -23.87 42.32
C SER A 662 51.62 -24.47 42.13
N GLY A 663 50.75 -24.33 43.13
CA GLY A 663 49.46 -25.02 43.25
C GLY A 663 49.55 -26.32 44.06
N ALA A 664 50.70 -26.63 44.67
CA ALA A 664 50.96 -27.81 45.48
C ALA A 664 51.71 -27.45 46.77
N ALA A 665 51.61 -28.29 47.80
CA ALA A 665 52.24 -28.05 49.11
C ALA A 665 52.84 -29.34 49.68
N ASP A 666 53.92 -29.22 50.43
CA ASP A 666 54.70 -30.32 51.01
C ASP A 666 55.01 -31.42 49.95
N GLY A 667 54.78 -32.69 50.29
CA GLY A 667 54.99 -33.85 49.41
C GLY A 667 54.05 -33.94 48.19
N ALA A 668 53.10 -33.00 48.02
CA ALA A 668 52.37 -32.88 46.75
C ALA A 668 53.16 -32.10 45.69
N ASP A 669 54.20 -31.34 46.08
CA ASP A 669 55.03 -30.62 45.12
C ASP A 669 56.07 -31.55 44.46
N PRO A 670 56.27 -31.50 43.12
CA PRO A 670 57.24 -32.32 42.41
C PRO A 670 58.70 -32.20 42.87
N VAL A 671 59.08 -31.14 43.60
CA VAL A 671 60.41 -30.95 44.20
C VAL A 671 60.64 -31.92 45.38
N CYS A 672 59.58 -32.46 45.99
CA CYS A 672 59.62 -33.23 47.23
C CYS A 672 59.45 -34.77 47.06
N ALA A 673 59.31 -35.30 45.83
CA ALA A 673 58.87 -36.67 45.52
C ALA A 673 59.94 -37.81 45.59
N PRO A 674 59.53 -39.10 45.78
CA PRO A 674 60.43 -40.27 45.88
C PRO A 674 60.72 -40.99 44.54
N THR A 675 61.27 -42.22 44.58
CA THR A 675 61.75 -43.00 43.42
C THR A 675 61.32 -44.47 43.46
N CYS A 676 61.04 -45.05 42.29
CA CYS A 676 60.39 -46.36 42.09
C CYS A 676 61.24 -47.36 41.29
N THR A 677 60.90 -48.65 41.38
CA THR A 677 61.58 -49.79 40.74
C THR A 677 60.62 -50.67 39.92
N ASP A 678 60.99 -50.91 38.67
CA ASP A 678 60.38 -51.81 37.67
C ASP A 678 61.51 -52.76 37.21
N ALA A 679 61.33 -54.09 37.32
CA ALA A 679 62.41 -55.07 37.10
C ALA A 679 62.32 -55.88 35.80
N ASP A 680 61.13 -56.11 35.24
CA ASP A 680 60.95 -56.85 33.98
C ASP A 680 60.57 -55.99 32.76
N ALA A 681 60.24 -54.71 32.99
CA ALA A 681 59.90 -53.65 32.03
C ALA A 681 58.52 -53.74 31.38
N ASP A 682 57.50 -54.20 32.11
CA ASP A 682 56.09 -54.09 31.72
C ASP A 682 55.53 -52.65 31.89
N GLY A 683 55.88 -51.97 33.00
CA GLY A 683 55.48 -50.61 33.35
C GLY A 683 54.96 -50.40 34.78
N TYR A 684 54.80 -51.45 35.60
CA TYR A 684 54.36 -51.36 37.01
C TYR A 684 55.52 -51.60 38.00
N ALA A 685 55.23 -51.63 39.30
CA ALA A 685 56.24 -51.69 40.36
C ALA A 685 55.74 -52.38 41.64
N THR A 686 56.55 -53.26 42.24
CA THR A 686 56.23 -53.95 43.52
C THR A 686 56.09 -53.02 44.73
N GLU A 687 56.50 -51.76 44.61
CA GLU A 687 56.51 -50.77 45.71
C GLU A 687 55.19 -49.99 45.83
N GLY A 688 54.51 -49.76 44.70
CA GLY A 688 53.19 -49.12 44.59
C GLY A 688 53.04 -47.68 45.11
N GLY A 689 51.79 -47.19 45.09
CA GLY A 689 51.40 -45.89 45.62
C GLY A 689 51.73 -44.74 44.67
N GLU A 690 52.68 -43.88 45.05
CA GLU A 690 53.20 -42.81 44.17
C GLU A 690 53.96 -43.38 42.94
N CYS A 691 54.25 -44.68 42.96
CA CYS A 691 54.82 -45.45 41.85
C CYS A 691 53.79 -46.03 40.88
N GLY A 692 52.48 -45.90 41.17
CA GLY A 692 51.41 -46.57 40.44
C GLY A 692 50.75 -47.70 41.24
N ASP A 693 49.93 -48.50 40.57
CA ASP A 693 49.33 -49.69 41.17
C ASP A 693 50.38 -50.80 41.39
N VAL A 694 50.11 -51.70 42.34
CA VAL A 694 51.10 -52.69 42.82
C VAL A 694 51.17 -53.88 41.88
N ASP A 695 52.34 -54.09 41.29
CA ASP A 695 52.68 -55.35 40.63
C ASP A 695 52.79 -56.48 41.68
N CYS A 696 52.15 -57.63 41.38
CA CYS A 696 52.10 -58.80 42.23
C CYS A 696 53.17 -59.87 41.93
N ASP A 697 53.83 -59.88 40.74
CA ASP A 697 55.02 -60.72 40.45
C ASP A 697 55.95 -60.10 39.38
N ASP A 698 56.60 -58.98 39.76
CA ASP A 698 57.70 -58.17 39.16
C ASP A 698 58.91 -59.00 38.64
N ALA A 699 58.58 -59.86 37.69
CA ALA A 699 59.38 -60.94 37.11
C ALA A 699 58.70 -61.64 35.90
N ASP A 700 57.37 -61.55 35.71
CA ASP A 700 56.64 -62.13 34.58
C ASP A 700 55.53 -61.21 34.00
N ALA A 701 55.94 -60.21 33.19
CA ALA A 701 55.18 -59.20 32.43
C ALA A 701 53.92 -59.63 31.61
N ASP A 702 53.44 -60.87 31.74
CA ASP A 702 52.08 -61.29 31.37
C ASP A 702 51.08 -61.09 32.55
N VAL A 703 51.57 -60.83 33.78
CA VAL A 703 50.82 -60.64 35.05
C VAL A 703 51.02 -59.21 35.56
N PHE A 704 49.96 -58.40 35.68
CA PHE A 704 50.06 -56.99 36.10
C PHE A 704 48.68 -56.37 36.43
N PRO A 705 48.61 -55.24 37.16
CA PRO A 705 47.38 -54.50 37.45
C PRO A 705 46.46 -54.27 36.23
N GLY A 706 45.33 -54.98 36.19
CA GLY A 706 44.36 -54.90 35.10
C GLY A 706 44.82 -55.58 33.79
N ALA A 707 45.64 -56.62 33.89
CA ALA A 707 45.79 -57.62 32.83
C ALA A 707 44.44 -58.29 32.48
N ALA A 708 44.46 -59.21 31.52
CA ALA A 708 43.27 -59.97 31.15
C ALA A 708 43.40 -61.39 31.67
N GLU A 709 42.69 -61.70 32.77
CA GLU A 709 42.55 -63.03 33.39
C GLU A 709 42.48 -64.17 32.36
N ARG A 710 43.27 -65.23 32.58
CA ARG A 710 43.43 -66.35 31.65
C ARG A 710 43.10 -67.65 32.35
N CYS A 711 42.04 -68.34 31.92
CA CYS A 711 41.55 -69.63 32.43
C CYS A 711 42.66 -70.63 32.83
N ASN A 712 43.21 -70.46 34.03
CA ASN A 712 44.44 -71.09 34.53
C ASN A 712 44.50 -71.20 36.06
N GLY A 713 43.68 -70.44 36.79
CA GLY A 713 43.60 -70.52 38.26
C GLY A 713 44.73 -69.79 38.99
N LEU A 714 45.27 -68.74 38.37
CA LEU A 714 46.15 -67.74 38.98
C LEU A 714 45.51 -66.37 38.80
N ASP A 715 45.78 -65.49 39.76
CA ASP A 715 45.46 -64.05 39.76
C ASP A 715 46.47 -63.38 38.81
N ASP A 716 46.09 -63.16 37.55
CA ASP A 716 46.93 -62.56 36.50
C ASP A 716 46.78 -61.02 36.50
N ASP A 717 45.63 -60.46 36.94
CA ASP A 717 45.35 -59.02 36.93
C ASP A 717 45.64 -58.25 38.24
N CYS A 718 46.11 -58.94 39.27
CA CYS A 718 46.50 -58.44 40.59
C CYS A 718 45.37 -57.80 41.44
N ASP A 719 44.07 -58.07 41.20
CA ASP A 719 42.96 -57.58 42.06
C ASP A 719 42.93 -58.22 43.47
N ALA A 720 43.72 -59.28 43.68
CA ALA A 720 43.79 -60.19 44.83
C ALA A 720 42.82 -61.39 44.80
N SER A 721 42.19 -61.66 43.66
CA SER A 721 41.46 -62.90 43.36
C SER A 721 41.42 -63.22 41.86
N PRO A 722 41.68 -64.46 41.42
CA PRO A 722 41.32 -64.86 40.06
C PRO A 722 39.79 -64.77 39.89
N ALA A 723 39.33 -64.49 38.67
CA ALA A 723 37.93 -64.17 38.40
C ALA A 723 36.90 -65.21 38.90
N GLU A 724 35.66 -64.79 39.18
CA GLU A 724 34.63 -65.68 39.75
C GLU A 724 34.30 -66.89 38.85
N ASP A 725 34.63 -66.86 37.55
CA ASP A 725 34.49 -67.96 36.58
C ASP A 725 35.75 -68.85 36.39
N GLU A 726 36.86 -68.56 37.10
CA GLU A 726 38.11 -69.35 37.16
C GLU A 726 38.10 -70.44 38.27
N PHE A 727 36.97 -70.65 38.94
CA PHE A 727 36.79 -71.71 39.93
C PHE A 727 35.97 -72.89 39.38
N ASP A 728 36.28 -74.09 39.90
CA ASP A 728 35.54 -75.35 39.76
C ASP A 728 34.66 -75.47 41.01
N GLY A 729 33.39 -75.05 40.89
CA GLY A 729 32.49 -74.77 42.01
C GLY A 729 31.88 -76.00 42.67
N ASP A 730 31.67 -77.08 41.90
CA ASP A 730 31.10 -78.34 42.37
C ASP A 730 32.11 -79.51 42.46
N GLY A 731 33.25 -79.44 41.77
CA GLY A 731 34.33 -80.41 41.82
C GLY A 731 34.33 -81.48 40.73
N ASP A 732 33.67 -81.26 39.59
CA ASP A 732 33.75 -82.08 38.37
C ASP A 732 35.18 -82.08 37.76
N GLY A 733 35.80 -80.90 37.65
CA GLY A 733 37.11 -80.69 37.03
C GLY A 733 37.11 -79.80 35.77
N VAL A 734 35.97 -79.25 35.37
CA VAL A 734 35.81 -78.11 34.44
C VAL A 734 35.56 -76.82 35.26
N MET A 735 35.69 -75.66 34.63
CA MET A 735 35.43 -74.33 35.21
C MET A 735 34.54 -73.56 34.24
N ILE A 736 33.79 -72.56 34.71
CA ILE A 736 32.94 -71.73 33.82
C ILE A 736 33.77 -71.13 32.66
N CYS A 737 34.95 -70.59 32.93
CA CYS A 737 35.86 -70.06 31.91
C CYS A 737 36.33 -71.10 30.86
N ALA A 738 36.29 -72.39 31.23
CA ALA A 738 36.65 -73.52 30.35
C ALA A 738 35.45 -74.05 29.53
N GLY A 739 34.24 -73.56 29.80
CA GLY A 739 33.01 -73.84 29.06
C GLY A 739 31.84 -74.36 29.89
N ASP A 740 31.95 -74.43 31.22
CA ASP A 740 30.83 -74.91 32.04
C ASP A 740 29.61 -73.97 32.01
N CYS A 741 28.42 -74.55 32.19
CA CYS A 741 27.14 -73.86 32.11
C CYS A 741 26.26 -73.97 33.38
N ASP A 742 26.56 -74.86 34.33
CA ASP A 742 25.95 -74.86 35.68
C ASP A 742 26.90 -75.48 36.73
N ASP A 743 27.97 -74.72 37.05
CA ASP A 743 29.05 -74.91 38.05
C ASP A 743 28.61 -75.21 39.52
N ALA A 744 27.33 -75.59 39.69
CA ALA A 744 26.73 -76.02 40.94
C ALA A 744 26.17 -77.47 40.89
N ASP A 745 26.20 -78.16 39.74
CA ASP A 745 25.80 -79.57 39.61
C ASP A 745 26.69 -80.34 38.62
N ALA A 746 27.69 -81.07 39.17
CA ALA A 746 28.70 -81.93 38.53
C ALA A 746 28.18 -83.08 37.61
N GLY A 747 26.93 -83.02 37.17
CA GLY A 747 26.37 -83.77 36.04
C GLY A 747 26.12 -82.92 34.78
N VAL A 748 26.27 -81.61 34.87
CA VAL A 748 26.19 -80.60 33.80
C VAL A 748 27.63 -80.15 33.49
N TYR A 749 28.13 -80.43 32.29
CA TYR A 749 29.45 -79.98 31.83
C TYR A 749 29.64 -80.27 30.32
N PRO A 750 30.54 -79.55 29.61
CA PRO A 750 30.87 -79.77 28.19
C PRO A 750 31.08 -81.23 27.76
N GLY A 751 30.07 -81.82 27.11
CA GLY A 751 30.10 -83.21 26.64
C GLY A 751 29.77 -84.26 27.71
N ALA A 752 28.90 -83.93 28.67
CA ALA A 752 28.16 -84.90 29.48
C ALA A 752 27.18 -85.74 28.63
N VAL A 753 26.12 -86.30 29.22
CA VAL A 753 25.13 -87.12 28.50
C VAL A 753 23.70 -86.77 28.93
N GLU A 754 23.02 -86.03 28.06
CA GLU A 754 21.64 -85.55 28.13
C GLU A 754 20.63 -86.57 28.71
N MET A 755 19.81 -86.10 29.66
CA MET A 755 18.81 -86.89 30.40
C MET A 755 17.37 -86.73 29.88
N CYS A 756 17.20 -86.25 28.65
CA CYS A 756 16.00 -86.34 27.79
C CYS A 756 14.62 -86.29 28.50
N GLY A 757 14.16 -85.08 28.78
CA GLY A 757 12.81 -84.74 29.21
C GLY A 757 12.74 -84.03 30.56
N ASN A 758 13.87 -83.58 31.10
CA ASN A 758 13.97 -82.76 32.31
C ASN A 758 14.03 -81.25 32.01
N GLN A 759 14.36 -80.85 30.77
CA GLN A 759 14.61 -79.45 30.36
C GLN A 759 15.81 -78.82 31.08
N VAL A 760 16.89 -79.59 31.20
CA VAL A 760 18.26 -79.13 31.47
C VAL A 760 19.06 -79.35 30.17
N ASP A 761 20.18 -78.65 30.05
CA ASP A 761 21.22 -78.86 29.03
C ASP A 761 22.43 -79.32 29.85
N GLU A 762 22.60 -80.64 29.94
CA GLU A 762 23.69 -81.27 30.68
C GLU A 762 25.00 -81.23 29.90
N ASP A 763 24.99 -81.28 28.57
CA ASP A 763 26.22 -81.31 27.77
C ASP A 763 26.81 -79.93 27.42
N CYS A 764 26.16 -78.85 27.88
CA CYS A 764 26.50 -77.44 27.66
C CYS A 764 26.60 -77.05 26.17
N SER A 765 25.84 -77.70 25.30
CA SER A 765 25.72 -77.33 23.87
C SER A 765 24.95 -76.03 23.62
N GLY A 766 24.22 -75.53 24.63
CA GLY A 766 23.31 -74.39 24.55
C GLY A 766 21.89 -74.78 24.12
N VAL A 767 21.53 -76.08 24.19
CA VAL A 767 20.29 -76.64 23.63
C VAL A 767 19.72 -77.73 24.55
N LEU A 768 18.69 -77.39 25.33
CA LEU A 768 17.99 -78.34 26.22
C LEU A 768 17.44 -79.56 25.45
N ASP A 769 17.68 -80.78 25.95
CA ASP A 769 17.24 -82.06 25.37
C ASP A 769 17.79 -82.30 23.92
N ASP A 770 19.00 -81.81 23.61
CA ASP A 770 19.76 -82.10 22.38
C ASP A 770 20.34 -83.54 22.42
N ASP A 771 20.89 -84.04 21.31
CA ASP A 771 21.36 -85.43 21.05
C ASP A 771 20.46 -86.60 21.54
N CYS A 772 19.23 -86.30 21.98
CA CYS A 772 18.12 -87.20 22.29
C CYS A 772 17.55 -87.81 21.00
N GLU A 773 18.41 -88.55 20.29
CA GLU A 773 18.23 -88.81 18.87
C GLU A 773 16.98 -89.67 18.58
N LEU A 774 16.11 -89.08 17.74
CA LEU A 774 15.16 -89.70 16.80
C LEU A 774 13.68 -89.93 17.23
N PRO A 775 12.71 -89.77 16.30
CA PRO A 775 12.76 -88.87 15.14
C PRO A 775 11.41 -88.28 14.62
N LEU A 776 11.57 -87.39 13.62
CA LEU A 776 10.64 -87.02 12.51
C LEU A 776 9.68 -85.82 12.67
N CYS A 777 10.09 -84.72 12.04
CA CYS A 777 9.22 -83.78 11.33
C CYS A 777 8.36 -84.51 10.27
N PRO A 778 7.14 -84.02 9.96
CA PRO A 778 6.89 -83.65 8.56
C PRO A 778 5.96 -82.43 8.30
N THR A 779 6.54 -81.41 7.68
CA THR A 779 6.03 -80.66 6.50
C THR A 779 4.66 -79.95 6.50
N ALA A 780 4.74 -78.63 6.25
CA ALA A 780 4.02 -77.86 5.20
C ALA A 780 2.59 -77.31 5.41
N ASP A 781 2.35 -76.25 4.60
CA ASP A 781 1.11 -75.55 4.22
C ASP A 781 0.46 -74.50 5.17
N ASP A 782 0.48 -73.25 4.68
CA ASP A 782 -0.34 -72.06 5.05
C ASP A 782 -0.04 -71.37 6.42
N PRO A 783 -0.57 -70.16 6.72
CA PRO A 783 0.22 -68.96 6.42
C PRO A 783 0.42 -67.97 7.60
N GLY A 784 1.49 -67.18 7.49
CA GLY A 784 2.00 -66.34 8.58
C GLY A 784 2.94 -67.13 9.50
N VAL A 785 3.75 -66.50 10.35
CA VAL A 785 3.89 -65.06 10.62
C VAL A 785 5.38 -64.76 10.81
N ASP A 786 5.91 -63.74 10.14
CA ASP A 786 7.15 -63.10 10.58
C ASP A 786 6.74 -61.90 11.46
N CYS A 787 7.19 -61.88 12.71
CA CYS A 787 6.65 -61.01 13.74
C CYS A 787 7.74 -60.46 14.65
N GLN A 788 8.10 -59.20 14.43
CA GLN A 788 8.79 -58.35 15.41
C GLN A 788 8.24 -56.92 15.30
N PRO A 789 8.06 -56.15 16.39
CA PRO A 789 8.06 -56.53 17.81
C PRO A 789 6.69 -56.30 18.51
N TRP A 790 6.55 -56.85 19.71
CA TRP A 790 5.46 -56.66 20.70
C TRP A 790 6.10 -56.15 22.02
N PRO A 791 5.36 -55.80 23.11
CA PRO A 791 3.91 -55.63 23.31
C PRO A 791 3.55 -54.15 23.71
N LEU A 792 2.31 -53.64 23.86
CA LEU A 792 1.00 -54.17 24.30
C LEU A 792 0.91 -54.41 25.83
N VAL A 793 -0.20 -54.14 26.57
CA VAL A 793 -1.44 -53.39 26.29
C VAL A 793 -2.15 -53.00 27.61
N LEU A 794 -3.09 -52.05 27.59
CA LEU A 794 -4.44 -52.08 28.22
C LEU A 794 -5.06 -50.66 28.24
N CYS A 795 -6.31 -50.37 27.86
CA CYS A 795 -7.25 -50.86 26.84
C CYS A 795 -8.60 -50.15 27.07
N GLY A 796 -9.14 -49.46 26.05
CA GLY A 796 -10.58 -49.18 25.93
C GLY A 796 -11.08 -47.77 26.32
N VAL A 797 -12.18 -47.26 25.74
CA VAL A 797 -13.03 -47.79 24.64
C VAL A 797 -13.75 -46.63 23.91
N GLY A 798 -13.86 -46.68 22.58
CA GLY A 798 -14.96 -46.04 21.82
C GLY A 798 -14.63 -44.76 21.03
N PRO A 799 -14.73 -44.76 19.68
CA PRO A 799 -14.55 -43.59 18.84
C PRO A 799 -15.87 -42.97 18.33
N THR A 800 -15.93 -41.64 18.14
CA THR A 800 -16.24 -40.97 16.86
C THR A 800 -16.20 -39.44 16.99
N ASP A 801 -15.15 -38.86 16.42
CA ASP A 801 -15.01 -37.58 15.71
C ASP A 801 -15.92 -36.38 16.07
N GLY A 802 -15.29 -35.26 16.46
CA GLY A 802 -15.95 -33.96 16.63
C GLY A 802 -15.08 -32.92 17.35
N ALA A 803 -14.16 -32.26 16.64
CA ALA A 803 -13.21 -31.34 17.24
C ALA A 803 -13.74 -29.89 17.39
N THR A 804 -13.69 -29.39 18.64
CA THR A 804 -13.22 -28.05 19.09
C THR A 804 -13.96 -26.76 18.63
N PRO A 805 -13.73 -25.59 19.30
CA PRO A 805 -13.17 -25.34 20.64
C PRO A 805 -14.05 -24.40 21.55
N TRP A 806 -13.54 -24.10 22.75
CA TRP A 806 -13.89 -22.98 23.66
C TRP A 806 -15.14 -23.07 24.57
N ASP A 807 -14.97 -23.77 25.69
CA ASP A 807 -15.47 -23.30 27.00
C ASP A 807 -14.51 -22.21 27.57
N ALA A 808 -14.79 -21.46 28.64
CA ALA A 808 -15.98 -20.84 29.24
C ALA A 808 -15.67 -20.47 30.72
N LEU A 809 -16.40 -19.48 31.23
CA LEU A 809 -16.46 -18.94 32.62
C LEU A 809 -15.80 -19.70 33.79
N LEU A 810 -15.24 -18.91 34.72
CA LEU A 810 -15.23 -19.21 36.15
C LEU A 810 -16.16 -18.27 36.95
N PHE A 811 -16.83 -18.82 37.96
CA PHE A 811 -17.89 -18.17 38.75
C PHE A 811 -17.40 -17.62 40.10
N ALA A 812 -17.96 -16.47 40.55
CA ALA A 812 -18.23 -16.21 41.97
C ALA A 812 -19.35 -15.17 42.20
N LEU A 813 -20.26 -15.46 43.13
CA LEU A 813 -21.32 -14.62 43.71
C LEU A 813 -21.29 -14.84 45.24
N PRO A 814 -22.06 -14.14 46.12
CA PRO A 814 -23.09 -13.11 45.93
C PRO A 814 -22.66 -11.78 46.63
N ALA A 815 -23.42 -10.92 47.36
CA ALA A 815 -24.82 -10.90 47.82
C ALA A 815 -25.27 -9.49 48.30
N LEU A 816 -26.60 -9.23 48.28
CA LEU A 816 -27.36 -8.22 49.04
C LEU A 816 -27.06 -6.71 48.76
N GLY A 817 -28.02 -5.77 48.75
CA GLY A 817 -29.48 -5.90 48.69
C GLY A 817 -30.29 -4.60 48.91
N VAL A 818 -31.41 -4.47 48.18
CA VAL A 818 -32.75 -3.99 48.64
C VAL A 818 -33.00 -2.49 49.01
N LEU A 819 -34.21 -1.99 48.61
CA LEU A 819 -34.85 -0.65 48.85
C LEU A 819 -34.28 0.55 48.04
N ALA A 820 -34.98 1.37 47.23
CA ALA A 820 -36.39 1.56 46.76
C ALA A 820 -37.26 2.70 47.37
N TRP A 821 -37.35 3.86 46.69
CA TRP A 821 -38.56 4.74 46.48
C TRP A 821 -38.22 5.87 45.46
N ARG A 822 -39.04 6.22 44.44
CA ARG A 822 -40.11 7.28 44.38
C ARG A 822 -39.67 8.72 44.75
N ARG A 823 -40.15 9.82 44.13
CA ARG A 823 -41.14 10.05 43.04
C ARG A 823 -41.02 11.48 42.44
N ARG A 824 -41.61 11.67 41.25
CA ARG A 824 -41.95 12.94 40.52
C ARG A 824 -42.09 14.25 41.33
N GLY A 825 -41.65 15.38 40.76
CA GLY A 825 -42.06 16.75 41.14
C GLY A 825 -41.59 17.84 40.16
N ASP A 826 -42.53 18.51 39.49
CA ASP A 826 -42.39 19.60 38.49
C ASP A 826 -43.45 20.69 38.84
N PRO A 827 -43.46 21.95 38.33
CA PRO A 827 -42.42 22.84 37.76
C PRO A 827 -42.24 24.17 38.57
N ALA A 828 -41.31 25.05 38.16
CA ALA A 828 -41.36 26.48 38.54
C ALA A 828 -40.78 27.43 37.46
N ARG A 829 -41.39 28.62 37.31
CA ARG A 829 -40.93 29.71 36.41
C ARG A 829 -40.31 30.86 37.21
N VAL A 830 -39.29 31.52 36.64
CA VAL A 830 -38.95 32.92 36.97
C VAL A 830 -38.78 33.74 35.67
N ARG A 831 -39.08 35.04 35.72
CA ARG A 831 -38.97 36.07 34.67
C ARG A 831 -38.80 37.42 35.39
N VAL A 832 -38.58 38.55 34.69
CA VAL A 832 -38.44 39.96 35.20
C VAL A 832 -37.00 40.30 35.66
N ARG A 833 -36.31 41.41 35.27
CA ARG A 833 -36.63 42.53 34.32
C ARG A 833 -35.40 43.38 33.87
N SER A 834 -35.40 43.77 32.59
CA SER A 834 -35.14 45.12 31.99
C SER A 834 -34.07 46.11 32.52
N ALA A 835 -33.18 46.54 31.60
CA ALA A 835 -32.56 47.89 31.53
C ALA A 835 -32.63 48.43 30.06
N SER A 836 -32.35 49.72 29.80
CA SER A 836 -33.30 50.47 28.93
C SER A 836 -32.90 51.89 28.39
N ARG A 837 -31.78 52.10 27.68
CA ARG A 837 -31.42 53.38 26.99
C ARG A 837 -30.55 53.12 25.75
N ARG A 838 -30.84 53.62 24.54
CA ARG A 838 -30.72 55.02 24.02
C ARG A 838 -29.28 55.56 24.19
N GLY A 839 -28.41 55.66 23.20
CA GLY A 839 -28.60 55.94 21.77
C GLY A 839 -27.90 57.26 21.41
N ARG A 840 -27.20 57.27 20.29
CA ARG A 840 -27.06 58.45 19.44
C ARG A 840 -27.10 58.03 17.97
#